data_AF-A0A2C9SWU8-F1
#
_entry.id   AF-A0A2C9SWU8-F1
#
_cell.length_a   1.000
_cell.length_b   1.000
_cell.length_c   1.000
_cell.angle_alpha   90.00
_cell.angle_beta   90.00
_cell.angle_gamma   90.00
#
_symmetry.space_group_name_H-M   'P 1'
#
loop_
_entity.id
_entity.type
_entity.pdbx_description
1 polymer ?
#
loop_
_entity_poly.entity_id
_entity_poly.type
_entity_poly.pdbx_seq_one_letter_code
_entity_poly.pdbx_strand_id
1 'polypeptide(L)'
;MGRKIVFVVGPESIAEVLTNRDKVFSNKLGWGAFIEPFFSNGVMLKDFDEHLHHRRMLQQAFTRSRLESYLGPLNRVIDRNMAGWPSTGRSPFFSLAKQVTLDVANEVFAGVTLGPETEAVDRAFVAAVTGTKALVRADVPGGAYARGLRGRELLEEFFRSRIPQRRDAEGEDLLSVLCRAVGDEGEMMTDDEIIDHMIFVMMAAHETSTITMSMMAYFLGKYPHWQERAREESLELDKPFIDFDDLERLPSLDLVMKESLRMFAPVGMQVRAALRDTEIHGHYIPAGTIVGLCIFASHRMGPWWSNPDTFDPERFSEQRHEHKNHRNNWAPFGSGVHKCLGMSFGVMEIKALMHQMLLKYTWTVPPGYEVPIDYATGPTPADGLPIELRARKGAHGHHGLSPQSLERLRQQVHHSPGGETVDATAPFDLKTYVQLPVSTRDDVAHAVLQSRSSQCEWAERPVADRSAVLLRFHDMLLGHQDEIIDILQLETGKARFTAFGEMLSVVNVVRHYGERAAHYLKDTHPRGLLPGLTSVTEVRVPRGVVGVVGPWNYPLFLSIGDAVPALIAGNGVVIKADSQTALTVLWAAELLERSGLPRGLVQVVVGPGSIVGAALIDAVDYVCFTGSTRAGRIVGAQAGGRLIGCSLELGGKNPMIVCHDADVDAAVEGAIKGCFTNSGQLCLSIERIYVDRGIFDRFAAQLVEHTRRLRLGQSYGYDIDMGPLTSAEQLKTVIAQVEDAVTKGAQVRFGGRTRGDLGPLFYEPTVLTDVPREAVLYAEETFGPVVSVYPFDTEDDAIVAANSGIYGLSASVWTRDIERGQRLARRIIAGAVNVNDGYAAAIGSVEAQMGGMRDSGLGRRQGAEGILKYTQAQTIATQRLIPMPPISGLSLPANVNLLHSGVRLMRRLGLR
;
A
#
# COMPACT_ATOMS: atom_id res chain seq x y z
N MET A 1 -31.36 -13.57 -35.34
CA MET A 1 -30.71 -14.30 -36.47
C MET A 1 -31.67 -15.14 -37.33
N GLY A 2 -32.99 -15.19 -37.05
CA GLY A 2 -33.96 -15.91 -37.90
C GLY A 2 -33.75 -17.43 -37.99
N ARG A 3 -32.91 -18.02 -37.12
CA ARG A 3 -32.60 -19.46 -37.12
C ARG A 3 -33.61 -20.21 -36.26
N LYS A 4 -34.00 -21.41 -36.72
CA LYS A 4 -34.76 -22.36 -35.91
C LYS A 4 -33.83 -23.02 -34.89
N ILE A 5 -34.22 -23.00 -33.62
CA ILE A 5 -33.50 -23.63 -32.51
C ILE A 5 -34.43 -24.67 -31.88
N VAL A 6 -33.92 -25.87 -31.66
CA VAL A 6 -34.56 -26.91 -30.84
C VAL A 6 -33.89 -26.92 -29.49
N PHE A 7 -34.67 -26.75 -28.42
CA PHE A 7 -34.17 -26.84 -27.06
C PHE A 7 -34.32 -28.26 -26.51
N VAL A 8 -33.24 -28.78 -25.97
CA VAL A 8 -33.17 -30.10 -25.36
C VAL A 8 -32.99 -29.91 -23.85
N VAL A 9 -33.96 -30.41 -23.09
CA VAL A 9 -34.03 -30.30 -21.62
C VAL A 9 -34.16 -31.69 -21.04
N GLY A 10 -33.36 -32.00 -20.02
CA GLY A 10 -33.33 -33.29 -19.35
C GLY A 10 -32.03 -34.07 -19.62
N PRO A 11 -31.51 -34.78 -18.62
CA PRO A 11 -30.19 -35.40 -18.69
C PRO A 11 -30.11 -36.56 -19.71
N GLU A 12 -31.22 -37.24 -20.00
CA GLU A 12 -31.30 -38.31 -21.00
C GLU A 12 -31.16 -37.76 -22.43
N SER A 13 -31.96 -36.75 -22.77
CA SER A 13 -31.94 -36.11 -24.10
C SER A 13 -30.65 -35.33 -24.33
N ILE A 14 -30.11 -34.69 -23.29
CA ILE A 14 -28.78 -34.08 -23.35
C ILE A 14 -27.70 -35.13 -23.62
N ALA A 15 -27.79 -36.31 -22.99
CA ALA A 15 -26.80 -37.36 -23.18
C ALA A 15 -26.82 -37.93 -24.60
N GLU A 16 -27.98 -38.07 -25.24
CA GLU A 16 -28.08 -38.51 -26.64
C GLU A 16 -27.28 -37.57 -27.56
N VAL A 17 -27.53 -36.27 -27.47
CA VAL A 17 -26.85 -35.25 -28.29
C VAL A 17 -25.36 -35.16 -27.97
N LEU A 18 -24.95 -35.24 -26.70
CA LEU A 18 -23.55 -35.14 -26.30
C LEU A 18 -22.73 -36.42 -26.53
N THR A 19 -23.37 -37.59 -26.49
CA THR A 19 -22.70 -38.85 -26.83
C THR A 19 -22.41 -38.90 -28.32
N ASN A 20 -23.33 -38.37 -29.15
CA ASN A 20 -23.12 -38.12 -30.57
C ASN A 20 -22.51 -39.32 -31.32
N ARG A 21 -23.03 -40.54 -31.08
CA ARG A 21 -22.44 -41.79 -31.58
C ARG A 21 -22.28 -41.80 -33.10
N ASP A 22 -23.27 -41.24 -33.79
CA ASP A 22 -23.33 -41.21 -35.26
C ASP A 22 -22.65 -39.98 -35.88
N LYS A 23 -21.92 -39.18 -35.07
CA LYS A 23 -21.22 -37.96 -35.49
C LYS A 23 -22.14 -36.99 -36.28
N VAL A 24 -23.40 -36.82 -35.84
CA VAL A 24 -24.42 -36.01 -36.55
C VAL A 24 -24.60 -34.60 -35.99
N PHE A 25 -24.07 -34.31 -34.80
CA PHE A 25 -24.12 -32.98 -34.18
C PHE A 25 -22.74 -32.30 -34.22
N SER A 26 -22.66 -31.16 -34.91
CA SER A 26 -21.46 -30.33 -35.00
C SER A 26 -21.42 -29.29 -33.88
N ASN A 27 -20.29 -29.20 -33.18
CA ASN A 27 -19.98 -28.17 -32.20
C ASN A 27 -19.53 -26.88 -32.91
N LYS A 28 -18.72 -27.01 -33.98
CA LYS A 28 -18.23 -25.87 -34.79
C LYS A 28 -19.37 -25.04 -35.34
N LEU A 29 -20.31 -25.66 -36.05
CA LEU A 29 -21.44 -24.95 -36.66
C LEU A 29 -22.46 -24.46 -35.63
N GLY A 30 -22.54 -25.12 -34.47
CA GLY A 30 -23.37 -24.70 -33.35
C GLY A 30 -22.86 -23.40 -32.73
N TRP A 31 -21.64 -23.42 -32.18
CA TRP A 31 -21.03 -22.28 -31.50
C TRP A 31 -20.51 -21.20 -32.44
N GLY A 32 -20.11 -21.55 -33.66
CA GLY A 32 -19.48 -20.62 -34.58
C GLY A 32 -20.35 -19.40 -34.90
N ALA A 33 -21.67 -19.61 -34.97
CA ALA A 33 -22.65 -18.54 -35.13
C ALA A 33 -22.59 -17.45 -34.04
N PHE A 34 -22.06 -17.79 -32.86
CA PHE A 34 -22.06 -16.93 -31.68
C PHE A 34 -20.68 -16.32 -31.40
N ILE A 35 -19.62 -17.13 -31.46
CA ILE A 35 -18.30 -16.76 -30.91
C ILE A 35 -17.13 -16.76 -31.93
N GLU A 36 -17.31 -17.33 -33.12
CA GLU A 36 -16.22 -17.53 -34.10
C GLU A 36 -15.41 -16.25 -34.43
N PRO A 37 -16.02 -15.05 -34.60
CA PRO A 37 -15.24 -13.85 -34.92
C PRO A 37 -14.24 -13.39 -33.85
N PHE A 38 -14.34 -13.91 -32.63
CA PHE A 38 -13.52 -13.49 -31.48
C PHE A 38 -12.67 -14.65 -30.91
N PHE A 39 -13.11 -15.89 -31.13
CA PHE A 39 -12.49 -17.10 -30.58
C PHE A 39 -12.38 -18.19 -31.65
N SER A 40 -11.97 -17.79 -32.86
CA SER A 40 -11.82 -18.65 -34.03
C SER A 40 -10.89 -19.84 -33.75
N ASN A 41 -11.20 -20.99 -34.35
CA ASN A 41 -10.36 -22.20 -34.37
C ASN A 41 -9.89 -22.76 -33.00
N GLY A 42 -10.33 -22.21 -31.87
CA GLY A 42 -10.11 -22.83 -30.56
C GLY A 42 -10.73 -24.23 -30.52
N VAL A 43 -10.27 -25.07 -29.59
CA VAL A 43 -10.69 -26.49 -29.50
C VAL A 43 -12.22 -26.68 -29.43
N MET A 44 -12.96 -25.71 -28.88
CA MET A 44 -14.43 -25.74 -28.88
C MET A 44 -15.04 -25.60 -30.28
N LEU A 45 -14.40 -24.92 -31.23
CA LEU A 45 -14.89 -24.75 -32.60
C LEU A 45 -14.37 -25.84 -33.56
N LYS A 46 -13.95 -26.99 -33.04
CA LYS A 46 -13.52 -28.15 -33.82
C LYS A 46 -14.47 -29.34 -33.62
N ASP A 47 -14.55 -30.19 -34.64
CA ASP A 47 -15.40 -31.38 -34.64
C ASP A 47 -14.61 -32.67 -34.81
N PHE A 48 -15.18 -33.76 -34.30
CA PHE A 48 -14.73 -35.14 -34.54
C PHE A 48 -13.22 -35.35 -34.34
N ASP A 49 -12.53 -35.83 -35.37
CA ASP A 49 -11.15 -36.27 -35.30
C ASP A 49 -10.18 -35.08 -35.17
N GLU A 50 -10.52 -33.94 -35.80
CA GLU A 50 -9.79 -32.68 -35.62
C GLU A 50 -9.84 -32.22 -34.16
N HIS A 51 -11.03 -32.23 -33.55
CA HIS A 51 -11.17 -31.92 -32.14
C HIS A 51 -10.38 -32.88 -31.25
N LEU A 52 -10.42 -34.19 -31.51
CA LEU A 52 -9.69 -35.18 -30.71
C LEU A 52 -8.19 -34.96 -30.76
N HIS A 53 -7.65 -34.66 -31.95
CA HIS A 53 -6.24 -34.37 -32.15
C HIS A 53 -5.78 -33.13 -31.34
N HIS A 54 -6.44 -31.98 -31.50
CA HIS A 54 -6.08 -30.78 -30.73
C HIS A 54 -6.32 -30.93 -29.22
N ARG A 55 -7.37 -31.65 -28.82
CA ARG A 55 -7.66 -31.91 -27.41
C ARG A 55 -6.55 -32.72 -26.75
N ARG A 56 -5.99 -33.73 -27.43
CA ARG A 56 -4.87 -34.53 -26.90
C ARG A 56 -3.62 -33.68 -26.68
N MET A 57 -3.30 -32.79 -27.62
CA MET A 57 -2.17 -31.88 -27.45
C MET A 57 -2.40 -30.91 -26.28
N LEU A 58 -3.59 -30.29 -26.17
CA LEU A 58 -3.92 -29.41 -25.05
C LEU A 58 -3.93 -30.13 -23.69
N GLN A 59 -4.28 -31.42 -23.65
CA GLN A 59 -4.29 -32.22 -22.41
C GLN A 59 -2.93 -32.24 -21.70
N GLN A 60 -1.83 -32.07 -22.43
CA GLN A 60 -0.48 -32.02 -21.87
C GLN A 60 -0.27 -30.82 -20.93
N ALA A 61 -1.04 -29.73 -21.12
CA ALA A 61 -1.00 -28.56 -20.24
C ALA A 61 -1.86 -28.72 -18.97
N PHE A 62 -2.65 -29.78 -18.85
CA PHE A 62 -3.55 -30.01 -17.71
C PHE A 62 -3.30 -31.36 -17.03
N THR A 63 -2.10 -31.91 -17.16
CA THR A 63 -1.67 -33.09 -16.38
C THR A 63 -1.54 -32.70 -14.90
N ARG A 64 -1.61 -33.70 -14.01
CA ARG A 64 -1.45 -33.48 -12.56
C ARG A 64 -0.18 -32.68 -12.22
N SER A 65 0.96 -33.08 -12.79
CA SER A 65 2.25 -32.40 -12.55
C SER A 65 2.26 -30.94 -13.01
N ARG A 66 1.56 -30.60 -14.10
CA ARG A 66 1.42 -29.21 -14.55
C ARG A 66 0.50 -28.39 -13.65
N LEU A 67 -0.61 -28.97 -13.21
CA LEU A 67 -1.51 -28.31 -12.28
C LEU A 67 -0.80 -28.01 -10.95
N GLU A 68 -0.01 -28.95 -10.44
CA GLU A 68 0.85 -28.76 -9.26
C GLU A 68 1.82 -27.57 -9.46
N SER A 69 2.48 -27.46 -10.62
CA SER A 69 3.37 -26.33 -10.89
C SER A 69 2.64 -24.98 -10.99
N TYR A 70 1.38 -24.96 -11.42
CA TYR A 70 0.59 -23.73 -11.51
C TYR A 70 0.10 -23.20 -10.16
N LEU A 71 -0.07 -24.07 -9.16
CA LEU A 71 -0.69 -23.71 -7.89
C LEU A 71 0.14 -22.70 -7.08
N GLY A 72 1.46 -22.80 -7.12
CA GLY A 72 2.36 -21.86 -6.44
C GLY A 72 2.20 -20.41 -6.95
N PRO A 73 2.41 -20.15 -8.26
CA PRO A 73 2.13 -18.86 -8.89
C PRO A 73 0.70 -18.37 -8.63
N LEU A 74 -0.29 -19.25 -8.78
CA LEU A 74 -1.70 -18.95 -8.56
C LEU A 74 -1.95 -18.43 -7.13
N ASN A 75 -1.44 -19.12 -6.11
CA ASN A 75 -1.58 -18.70 -4.72
C ASN A 75 -1.00 -17.30 -4.48
N ARG A 76 0.15 -16.99 -5.08
CA ARG A 76 0.80 -15.67 -4.97
C ARG A 76 -0.01 -14.57 -5.64
N VAL A 77 -0.58 -14.83 -6.82
CA VAL A 77 -1.43 -13.87 -7.53
C VAL A 77 -2.68 -13.53 -6.70
N ILE A 78 -3.33 -14.56 -6.13
CA ILE A 78 -4.49 -14.39 -5.27
C ILE A 78 -4.13 -13.58 -4.03
N ASP A 79 -3.06 -13.94 -3.33
CA ASP A 79 -2.62 -13.28 -2.11
C ASP A 79 -2.34 -11.80 -2.34
N ARG A 80 -1.59 -11.50 -3.40
CA ARG A 80 -1.26 -10.14 -3.84
C ARG A 80 -2.50 -9.32 -4.17
N ASN A 81 -3.47 -9.90 -4.87
CA ASN A 81 -4.73 -9.21 -5.18
C ASN A 81 -5.55 -8.94 -3.91
N MET A 82 -5.67 -9.93 -3.02
CA MET A 82 -6.44 -9.81 -1.78
C MET A 82 -5.81 -8.84 -0.78
N ALA A 83 -4.51 -8.58 -0.85
CA ALA A 83 -3.85 -7.54 -0.05
C ALA A 83 -4.36 -6.13 -0.38
N GLY A 84 -4.88 -5.91 -1.60
CA GLY A 84 -5.51 -4.65 -2.00
C GLY A 84 -7.02 -4.56 -1.72
N TRP A 85 -7.63 -5.60 -1.12
CA TRP A 85 -9.07 -5.59 -0.81
C TRP A 85 -9.35 -4.78 0.47
N PRO A 86 -10.54 -4.18 0.60
CA PRO A 86 -10.87 -3.37 1.77
C PRO A 86 -10.94 -4.22 3.05
N SER A 87 -10.39 -3.68 4.15
CA SER A 87 -10.41 -4.35 5.47
C SER A 87 -11.82 -4.45 6.04
N THR A 88 -12.71 -3.50 5.73
CA THR A 88 -14.14 -3.61 6.04
C THR A 88 -15.00 -2.78 5.09
N GLY A 89 -16.22 -3.24 4.83
CA GLY A 89 -17.27 -2.48 4.15
C GLY A 89 -17.80 -3.14 2.88
N ARG A 90 -18.76 -2.44 2.27
CA ARG A 90 -19.46 -2.89 1.07
C ARG A 90 -18.52 -2.96 -0.13
N SER A 91 -18.39 -4.14 -0.71
CA SER A 91 -17.40 -4.46 -1.75
C SER A 91 -18.08 -5.12 -2.97
N PRO A 92 -17.74 -4.70 -4.22
CA PRO A 92 -18.26 -5.32 -5.44
C PRO A 92 -17.49 -6.61 -5.75
N PHE A 93 -17.89 -7.73 -5.15
CA PHE A 93 -17.11 -8.97 -5.18
C PHE A 93 -16.88 -9.51 -6.59
N PHE A 94 -17.86 -9.34 -7.50
CA PHE A 94 -17.70 -9.79 -8.89
C PHE A 94 -16.51 -9.09 -9.57
N SER A 95 -16.33 -7.79 -9.33
CA SER A 95 -15.19 -7.04 -9.87
C SER A 95 -13.86 -7.47 -9.26
N LEU A 96 -13.84 -7.72 -7.94
CA LEU A 96 -12.65 -8.21 -7.25
C LEU A 96 -12.23 -9.59 -7.77
N ALA A 97 -13.17 -10.54 -7.83
CA ALA A 97 -12.91 -11.88 -8.36
C ALA A 97 -12.51 -11.84 -9.85
N LYS A 98 -13.10 -10.94 -10.63
CA LYS A 98 -12.76 -10.74 -12.05
C LYS A 98 -11.33 -10.27 -12.25
N GLN A 99 -10.83 -9.38 -11.38
CA GLN A 99 -9.44 -8.93 -11.45
C GLN A 99 -8.48 -10.07 -11.11
N VAL A 100 -8.78 -10.85 -10.06
CA VAL A 100 -7.92 -11.97 -9.66
C VAL A 100 -7.77 -12.99 -10.80
N THR A 101 -8.88 -13.39 -11.43
CA THR A 101 -8.84 -14.37 -12.52
C THR A 101 -8.15 -13.84 -13.78
N LEU A 102 -8.20 -12.52 -14.05
CA LEU A 102 -7.42 -11.91 -15.15
C LEU A 102 -5.92 -11.97 -14.86
N ASP A 103 -5.53 -11.57 -13.66
CA ASP A 103 -4.13 -11.60 -13.24
C ASP A 103 -3.58 -13.03 -13.26
N VAL A 104 -4.38 -14.01 -12.83
CA VAL A 104 -4.02 -15.43 -12.90
C VAL A 104 -3.83 -15.85 -14.35
N ALA A 105 -4.72 -15.48 -15.26
CA ALA A 105 -4.57 -15.79 -16.68
C ALA A 105 -3.28 -15.17 -17.26
N ASN A 106 -2.95 -13.93 -16.90
CA ASN A 106 -1.74 -13.27 -17.39
C ASN A 106 -0.45 -13.90 -16.86
N GLU A 107 -0.38 -14.18 -15.55
CA GLU A 107 0.84 -14.70 -14.93
C GLU A 107 1.01 -16.21 -15.16
N VAL A 108 -0.05 -17.00 -14.99
CA VAL A 108 -0.01 -18.46 -15.08
C VAL A 108 -0.13 -18.96 -16.52
N PHE A 109 -0.93 -18.31 -17.37
CA PHE A 109 -1.10 -18.77 -18.75
C PHE A 109 -0.14 -18.09 -19.71
N ALA A 110 0.02 -16.76 -19.64
CA ALA A 110 0.88 -16.02 -20.57
C ALA A 110 2.32 -15.80 -20.07
N GLY A 111 2.61 -16.10 -18.80
CA GLY A 111 3.94 -15.94 -18.22
C GLY A 111 4.41 -14.48 -18.16
N VAL A 112 3.49 -13.53 -17.95
CA VAL A 112 3.75 -12.09 -17.92
C VAL A 112 3.52 -11.52 -16.52
N THR A 113 4.46 -10.68 -16.06
CA THR A 113 4.36 -9.93 -14.81
C THR A 113 3.69 -8.57 -15.04
N LEU A 114 2.91 -8.09 -14.07
CA LEU A 114 2.09 -6.87 -14.14
C LEU A 114 2.86 -5.62 -14.64
N GLY A 115 2.26 -4.89 -15.59
CA GLY A 115 2.73 -3.61 -16.13
C GLY A 115 1.75 -3.00 -17.15
N PRO A 116 2.08 -1.87 -17.79
CA PRO A 116 1.21 -1.18 -18.76
C PRO A 116 0.76 -2.06 -19.94
N GLU A 117 1.59 -3.04 -20.32
CA GLU A 117 1.27 -4.03 -21.36
C GLU A 117 0.15 -4.97 -20.91
N THR A 118 0.16 -5.42 -19.65
CA THR A 118 -0.87 -6.30 -19.08
C THR A 118 -2.24 -5.64 -19.10
N GLU A 119 -2.33 -4.34 -18.77
CA GLU A 119 -3.61 -3.62 -18.83
C GLU A 119 -4.19 -3.53 -20.25
N ALA A 120 -3.32 -3.46 -21.27
CA ALA A 120 -3.77 -3.46 -22.66
C ALA A 120 -4.35 -4.81 -23.06
N VAL A 121 -3.70 -5.91 -22.64
CA VAL A 121 -4.18 -7.28 -22.82
C VAL A 121 -5.53 -7.50 -22.12
N ASP A 122 -5.66 -7.04 -20.87
CA ASP A 122 -6.91 -7.16 -20.11
C ASP A 122 -8.07 -6.45 -20.79
N ARG A 123 -7.85 -5.20 -21.23
CA ARG A 123 -8.86 -4.42 -21.96
C ARG A 123 -9.23 -5.10 -23.28
N ALA A 124 -8.25 -5.58 -24.03
CA ALA A 124 -8.46 -6.28 -25.29
C ALA A 124 -9.27 -7.57 -25.12
N PHE A 125 -8.95 -8.33 -24.08
CA PHE A 125 -9.63 -9.56 -23.73
C PHE A 125 -11.08 -9.33 -23.29
N VAL A 126 -11.32 -8.38 -22.37
CA VAL A 126 -12.68 -8.00 -21.96
C VAL A 126 -13.50 -7.50 -23.17
N ALA A 127 -12.87 -6.76 -24.09
CA ALA A 127 -13.51 -6.31 -25.32
C ALA A 127 -13.90 -7.48 -26.22
N ALA A 128 -13.04 -8.49 -26.40
CA ALA A 128 -13.33 -9.69 -27.21
C ALA A 128 -14.52 -10.47 -26.64
N VAL A 129 -14.55 -10.70 -25.32
CA VAL A 129 -15.68 -11.36 -24.64
C VAL A 129 -16.97 -10.54 -24.81
N THR A 130 -16.91 -9.23 -24.61
CA THR A 130 -18.08 -8.34 -24.74
C THR A 130 -18.57 -8.26 -26.19
N GLY A 131 -17.67 -8.38 -27.17
CA GLY A 131 -18.00 -8.40 -28.59
C GLY A 131 -18.97 -9.52 -28.97
N THR A 132 -18.91 -10.67 -28.29
CA THR A 132 -19.84 -11.79 -28.50
C THR A 132 -21.30 -11.41 -28.21
N LYS A 133 -21.53 -10.42 -27.32
CA LYS A 133 -22.84 -9.92 -26.90
C LYS A 133 -23.41 -8.84 -27.81
N ALA A 134 -22.65 -8.36 -28.81
CA ALA A 134 -23.06 -7.20 -29.60
C ALA A 134 -24.33 -7.49 -30.42
N LEU A 135 -25.37 -6.66 -30.22
CA LEU A 135 -26.61 -6.70 -31.00
C LEU A 135 -26.36 -6.38 -32.47
N VAL A 136 -25.54 -5.36 -32.72
CA VAL A 136 -25.05 -5.00 -34.05
C VAL A 136 -23.78 -5.79 -34.33
N ARG A 137 -23.92 -6.93 -35.02
CA ARG A 137 -22.80 -7.80 -35.43
C ARG A 137 -22.16 -7.33 -36.73
N ALA A 138 -21.75 -6.06 -36.75
CA ALA A 138 -21.09 -5.43 -37.87
C ALA A 138 -19.92 -4.58 -37.38
N ASP A 139 -18.93 -4.41 -38.23
CA ASP A 139 -17.73 -3.63 -37.92
C ASP A 139 -17.99 -2.12 -38.03
N VAL A 140 -18.71 -1.59 -37.05
CA VAL A 140 -19.05 -0.17 -36.95
C VAL A 140 -18.12 0.51 -35.95
N PRO A 141 -17.39 1.58 -36.33
CA PRO A 141 -16.48 2.29 -35.43
C PRO A 141 -17.15 2.66 -34.09
N GLY A 142 -16.48 2.34 -32.99
CA GLY A 142 -17.00 2.58 -31.63
C GLY A 142 -18.06 1.60 -31.14
N GLY A 143 -18.49 0.62 -31.95
CA GLY A 143 -19.40 -0.45 -31.54
C GLY A 143 -18.72 -1.54 -30.71
N ALA A 144 -19.48 -2.26 -29.88
CA ALA A 144 -18.96 -3.38 -29.07
C ALA A 144 -18.37 -4.52 -29.92
N TYR A 145 -18.98 -4.81 -31.09
CA TYR A 145 -18.48 -5.79 -32.03
C TYR A 145 -17.12 -5.39 -32.61
N ALA A 146 -17.00 -4.15 -33.10
CA ALA A 146 -15.75 -3.61 -33.63
C ALA A 146 -14.63 -3.59 -32.58
N ARG A 147 -14.93 -3.16 -31.34
CA ARG A 147 -13.96 -3.21 -30.23
C ARG A 147 -13.51 -4.64 -29.93
N GLY A 148 -14.42 -5.61 -29.97
CA GLY A 148 -14.06 -7.01 -29.76
C GLY A 148 -13.13 -7.55 -30.85
N LEU A 149 -13.33 -7.17 -32.11
CA LEU A 149 -12.43 -7.54 -33.21
C LEU A 149 -11.03 -6.96 -33.01
N ARG A 150 -10.93 -5.69 -32.58
CA ARG A 150 -9.61 -5.04 -32.34
C ARG A 150 -8.94 -5.61 -31.10
N GLY A 151 -9.73 -5.96 -30.09
CA GLY A 151 -9.23 -6.70 -28.93
C GLY A 151 -8.65 -8.06 -29.34
N ARG A 152 -9.33 -8.78 -30.22
CA ARG A 152 -8.83 -10.04 -30.79
C ARG A 152 -7.52 -9.84 -31.57
N GLU A 153 -7.44 -8.86 -32.46
CA GLU A 153 -6.20 -8.51 -33.20
C GLU A 153 -5.02 -8.22 -32.25
N LEU A 154 -5.25 -7.46 -31.18
CA LEU A 154 -4.22 -7.15 -30.18
C LEU A 154 -3.75 -8.41 -29.45
N LEU A 155 -4.67 -9.29 -29.06
CA LEU A 155 -4.31 -10.56 -28.41
C LEU A 155 -3.48 -11.46 -29.35
N GLU A 156 -3.80 -11.49 -30.65
CA GLU A 156 -3.02 -12.23 -31.63
C GLU A 156 -1.60 -11.68 -31.75
N GLU A 157 -1.43 -10.37 -31.84
CA GLU A 157 -0.12 -9.71 -31.87
C GLU A 157 0.68 -9.99 -30.58
N PHE A 158 0.02 -9.90 -29.44
CA PHE A 158 0.59 -10.17 -28.13
C PHE A 158 1.16 -11.59 -28.02
N PHE A 159 0.40 -12.61 -28.41
CA PHE A 159 0.86 -14.00 -28.36
C PHE A 159 1.90 -14.30 -29.44
N ARG A 160 1.70 -13.79 -30.66
CA ARG A 160 2.63 -14.01 -31.78
C ARG A 160 4.04 -13.51 -31.46
N SER A 161 4.15 -12.33 -30.83
CA SER A 161 5.46 -11.78 -30.44
C SER A 161 6.21 -12.60 -29.38
N ARG A 162 5.50 -13.46 -28.62
CA ARG A 162 6.06 -14.25 -27.51
C ARG A 162 6.42 -15.68 -27.88
N ILE A 163 5.72 -16.27 -28.85
CA ILE A 163 5.93 -17.67 -29.26
C ILE A 163 7.41 -18.00 -29.54
N PRO A 164 8.19 -17.18 -30.28
CA PRO A 164 9.60 -17.49 -30.54
C PRO A 164 10.41 -17.68 -29.25
N GLN A 165 10.28 -16.75 -28.29
CA GLN A 165 11.00 -16.81 -27.02
C GLN A 165 10.56 -18.00 -26.16
N ARG A 166 9.27 -18.39 -26.22
CA ARG A 166 8.71 -19.47 -25.41
C ARG A 166 9.00 -20.87 -25.97
N ARG A 167 9.28 -20.98 -27.28
CA ARG A 167 9.79 -22.21 -27.88
C ARG A 167 11.23 -22.53 -27.43
N ASP A 168 12.05 -21.50 -27.26
CA ASP A 168 13.48 -21.66 -26.94
C ASP A 168 13.79 -21.68 -25.42
N ALA A 169 12.87 -21.24 -24.57
CA ALA A 169 13.03 -21.18 -23.11
C ALA A 169 12.30 -22.33 -22.40
N GLU A 170 12.78 -22.77 -21.22
CA GLU A 170 12.10 -23.75 -20.34
C GLU A 170 11.08 -23.08 -19.38
N GLY A 171 10.17 -22.25 -19.90
CA GLY A 171 9.07 -21.69 -19.12
C GLY A 171 8.08 -22.77 -18.63
N GLU A 172 7.51 -22.56 -17.44
CA GLU A 172 6.50 -23.43 -16.83
C GLU A 172 5.05 -22.99 -17.14
N ASP A 173 4.83 -21.77 -17.63
CA ASP A 173 3.52 -21.20 -17.97
C ASP A 173 2.79 -21.98 -19.09
N LEU A 174 1.46 -21.83 -19.17
CA LEU A 174 0.65 -22.59 -20.14
C LEU A 174 1.11 -22.38 -21.60
N LEU A 175 1.42 -21.15 -22.00
CA LEU A 175 1.91 -20.82 -23.34
C LEU A 175 3.20 -21.59 -23.66
N SER A 176 4.15 -21.59 -22.73
CA SER A 176 5.40 -22.35 -22.83
C SER A 176 5.15 -23.85 -23.01
N VAL A 177 4.16 -24.42 -22.31
CA VAL A 177 3.80 -25.83 -22.46
C VAL A 177 3.21 -26.11 -23.85
N LEU A 178 2.30 -25.25 -24.34
CA LEU A 178 1.68 -25.43 -25.65
C LEU A 178 2.68 -25.26 -26.80
N CYS A 179 3.66 -24.37 -26.67
CA CYS A 179 4.75 -24.20 -27.63
C CYS A 179 5.58 -25.47 -27.84
N ARG A 180 5.56 -26.41 -26.89
CA ARG A 180 6.30 -27.68 -26.91
C ARG A 180 5.41 -28.92 -26.95
N ALA A 181 4.09 -28.72 -27.01
CA ALA A 181 3.15 -29.84 -27.06
C ALA A 181 3.26 -30.54 -28.42
N VAL A 182 3.40 -31.86 -28.38
CA VAL A 182 3.53 -32.71 -29.57
C VAL A 182 2.30 -33.59 -29.76
N GLY A 183 1.87 -33.76 -31.01
CA GLY A 183 0.81 -34.67 -31.41
C GLY A 183 1.27 -36.13 -31.40
N ASP A 184 0.37 -37.02 -31.81
CA ASP A 184 0.60 -38.47 -31.77
C ASP A 184 1.65 -38.93 -32.80
N GLU A 185 1.88 -38.15 -33.86
CA GLU A 185 2.88 -38.40 -34.92
C GLU A 185 4.16 -37.56 -34.73
N GLY A 186 4.31 -36.87 -33.58
CA GLY A 186 5.47 -36.03 -33.24
C GLY A 186 5.42 -34.61 -33.84
N GLU A 187 4.32 -34.23 -34.46
CA GLU A 187 4.03 -32.91 -34.99
C GLU A 187 3.81 -31.87 -33.87
N MET A 188 4.29 -30.64 -34.06
CA MET A 188 4.03 -29.52 -33.14
C MET A 188 2.87 -28.67 -33.65
N MET A 189 2.17 -28.00 -32.73
CA MET A 189 1.19 -26.98 -33.11
C MET A 189 1.86 -25.82 -33.87
N THR A 190 1.19 -25.34 -34.90
CA THR A 190 1.53 -24.09 -35.59
C THR A 190 1.33 -22.89 -34.65
N ASP A 191 1.99 -21.77 -34.97
CA ASP A 191 1.89 -20.55 -34.16
C ASP A 191 0.44 -20.05 -34.08
N ASP A 192 -0.29 -20.11 -35.19
CA ASP A 192 -1.69 -19.69 -35.25
C ASP A 192 -2.59 -20.60 -34.39
N GLU A 193 -2.35 -21.91 -34.40
CA GLU A 193 -3.08 -22.85 -33.54
C GLU A 193 -2.82 -22.58 -32.05
N ILE A 194 -1.57 -22.28 -31.67
CA ILE A 194 -1.22 -21.91 -30.30
C ILE A 194 -1.97 -20.64 -29.90
N ILE A 195 -1.94 -19.60 -30.73
CA ILE A 195 -2.63 -18.32 -30.48
C ILE A 195 -4.14 -18.53 -30.30
N ASP A 196 -4.77 -19.29 -31.21
CA ASP A 196 -6.20 -19.59 -31.18
C ASP A 196 -6.59 -20.32 -29.89
N HIS A 197 -5.81 -21.32 -29.48
CA HIS A 197 -6.07 -22.06 -28.24
C HIS A 197 -5.80 -21.22 -26.99
N MET A 198 -4.75 -20.41 -26.97
CA MET A 198 -4.43 -19.54 -25.82
C MET A 198 -5.57 -18.55 -25.55
N ILE A 199 -6.02 -17.84 -26.57
CA ILE A 199 -7.09 -16.84 -26.45
C ILE A 199 -8.40 -17.53 -25.99
N PHE A 200 -8.68 -18.72 -26.52
CA PHE A 200 -9.83 -19.50 -26.10
C PHE A 200 -9.73 -20.00 -24.64
N VAL A 201 -8.57 -20.53 -24.22
CA VAL A 201 -8.36 -21.03 -22.85
C VAL A 201 -8.44 -19.91 -21.83
N MET A 202 -7.88 -18.73 -22.13
CA MET A 202 -8.04 -17.55 -21.29
C MET A 202 -9.52 -17.20 -21.10
N MET A 203 -10.31 -17.15 -22.19
CA MET A 203 -11.76 -16.91 -22.12
C MET A 203 -12.49 -17.94 -21.27
N ALA A 204 -12.19 -19.22 -21.50
CA ALA A 204 -12.85 -20.32 -20.81
C ALA A 204 -12.55 -20.32 -19.31
N ALA A 205 -11.31 -20.08 -18.90
CA ALA A 205 -10.92 -20.05 -17.49
C ALA A 205 -11.46 -18.80 -16.77
N HIS A 206 -11.30 -17.62 -17.38
CA HIS A 206 -11.56 -16.34 -16.76
C HIS A 206 -13.03 -16.18 -16.29
N GLU A 207 -13.98 -16.12 -17.23
CA GLU A 207 -15.37 -15.79 -16.89
C GLU A 207 -16.03 -16.91 -16.07
N THR A 208 -15.68 -18.18 -16.34
CA THR A 208 -16.32 -19.31 -15.64
C THR A 208 -15.86 -19.44 -14.19
N SER A 209 -14.57 -19.21 -13.90
CA SER A 209 -14.06 -19.13 -12.54
C SER A 209 -14.66 -17.95 -11.79
N THR A 210 -14.69 -16.75 -12.41
CA THR A 210 -15.28 -15.54 -11.78
C THR A 210 -16.75 -15.74 -11.39
N ILE A 211 -17.56 -16.30 -12.29
CA ILE A 211 -18.97 -16.62 -12.01
C ILE A 211 -19.08 -17.57 -10.82
N THR A 212 -18.30 -18.66 -10.84
CA THR A 212 -18.36 -19.68 -9.80
C THR A 212 -17.93 -19.13 -8.44
N MET A 213 -16.82 -18.39 -8.38
CA MET A 213 -16.35 -17.70 -7.18
C MET A 213 -17.41 -16.75 -6.63
N SER A 214 -18.05 -15.98 -7.50
CA SER A 214 -19.08 -15.02 -7.10
C SER A 214 -20.31 -15.71 -6.52
N MET A 215 -20.78 -16.80 -7.14
CA MET A 215 -21.93 -17.54 -6.63
C MET A 215 -21.61 -18.25 -5.31
N MET A 216 -20.38 -18.78 -5.16
CA MET A 216 -19.94 -19.31 -3.87
C MET A 216 -19.89 -18.23 -2.80
N ALA A 217 -19.32 -17.05 -3.09
CA ALA A 217 -19.30 -15.94 -2.13
C ALA A 217 -20.70 -15.47 -1.74
N TYR A 218 -21.62 -15.40 -2.72
CA TYR A 218 -23.05 -15.11 -2.48
C TYR A 218 -23.67 -16.12 -1.51
N PHE A 219 -23.55 -17.42 -1.78
CA PHE A 219 -24.16 -18.44 -0.94
C PHE A 219 -23.48 -18.58 0.43
N LEU A 220 -22.16 -18.51 0.52
CA LEU A 220 -21.46 -18.50 1.81
C LEU A 220 -21.80 -17.26 2.63
N GLY A 221 -22.00 -16.10 1.99
CA GLY A 221 -22.45 -14.89 2.67
C GLY A 221 -23.92 -14.93 3.10
N LYS A 222 -24.77 -15.67 2.37
CA LYS A 222 -26.19 -15.86 2.68
C LYS A 222 -26.44 -16.96 3.71
N TYR A 223 -25.57 -17.97 3.78
CA TYR A 223 -25.68 -19.12 4.67
C TYR A 223 -24.43 -19.25 5.57
N PRO A 224 -24.35 -18.47 6.68
CA PRO A 224 -23.15 -18.39 7.50
C PRO A 224 -22.65 -19.72 8.08
N HIS A 225 -23.55 -20.69 8.32
CA HIS A 225 -23.16 -22.01 8.82
C HIS A 225 -22.27 -22.79 7.83
N TRP A 226 -22.49 -22.64 6.52
CA TRP A 226 -21.61 -23.22 5.50
C TRP A 226 -20.28 -22.48 5.42
N GLN A 227 -20.28 -21.16 5.61
CA GLN A 227 -19.06 -20.36 5.69
C GLN A 227 -18.21 -20.76 6.88
N GLU A 228 -18.82 -20.99 8.05
CA GLU A 228 -18.07 -21.42 9.23
C GLU A 228 -17.53 -22.85 9.08
N ARG A 229 -18.33 -23.79 8.59
CA ARG A 229 -17.87 -25.17 8.34
C ARG A 229 -16.69 -25.22 7.36
N ALA A 230 -16.76 -24.47 6.26
CA ALA A 230 -15.65 -24.37 5.30
C ALA A 230 -14.42 -23.64 5.88
N ARG A 231 -14.64 -22.68 6.79
CA ARG A 231 -13.58 -21.96 7.49
C ARG A 231 -12.85 -22.86 8.48
N GLU A 232 -13.57 -23.67 9.25
CA GLU A 232 -12.98 -24.65 10.17
C GLU A 232 -12.03 -25.59 9.40
N GLU A 233 -12.50 -26.18 8.31
CA GLU A 233 -11.67 -27.02 7.42
C GLU A 233 -10.43 -26.27 6.90
N SER A 234 -10.58 -25.00 6.51
CA SER A 234 -9.46 -24.17 6.05
C SER A 234 -8.46 -23.86 7.16
N LEU A 235 -8.92 -23.62 8.39
CA LEU A 235 -8.06 -23.36 9.54
C LEU A 235 -7.32 -24.62 9.99
N GLU A 236 -7.95 -25.80 9.89
CA GLU A 236 -7.34 -27.09 10.21
C GLU A 236 -6.16 -27.47 9.29
N LEU A 237 -6.08 -26.89 8.10
CA LEU A 237 -4.91 -27.07 7.24
C LEU A 237 -3.64 -26.42 7.82
N ASP A 238 -3.79 -25.41 8.68
CA ASP A 238 -2.71 -24.63 9.29
C ASP A 238 -1.67 -24.10 8.27
N LYS A 239 -2.18 -23.68 7.10
CA LYS A 239 -1.38 -23.12 6.01
C LYS A 239 -2.07 -21.88 5.45
N PRO A 240 -1.31 -20.84 5.03
CA PRO A 240 -1.88 -19.69 4.34
C PRO A 240 -2.24 -19.98 2.87
N PHE A 241 -1.63 -21.02 2.28
CA PHE A 241 -1.76 -21.41 0.89
C PHE A 241 -1.95 -22.91 0.80
N ILE A 242 -2.90 -23.36 -0.03
CA ILE A 242 -3.14 -24.78 -0.27
C ILE A 242 -2.13 -25.34 -1.28
N ASP A 243 -1.75 -26.61 -1.08
CA ASP A 243 -1.11 -27.43 -2.10
C ASP A 243 -2.14 -28.32 -2.83
N PHE A 244 -1.69 -29.12 -3.79
CA PHE A 244 -2.58 -29.89 -4.65
C PHE A 244 -3.30 -31.01 -3.88
N ASP A 245 -2.65 -31.60 -2.87
CA ASP A 245 -3.23 -32.65 -2.04
C ASP A 245 -4.24 -32.08 -1.03
N ASP A 246 -4.05 -30.83 -0.60
CA ASP A 246 -5.01 -30.11 0.26
C ASP A 246 -6.38 -29.88 -0.43
N LEU A 247 -6.46 -29.94 -1.76
CA LEU A 247 -7.73 -29.77 -2.48
C LEU A 247 -8.80 -30.77 -2.03
N GLU A 248 -8.43 -32.04 -1.77
CA GLU A 248 -9.38 -33.07 -1.32
C GLU A 248 -9.76 -32.92 0.16
N ARG A 249 -9.01 -32.13 0.93
CA ARG A 249 -9.20 -31.90 2.36
C ARG A 249 -10.17 -30.76 2.68
N LEU A 250 -10.81 -30.18 1.66
CA LEU A 250 -11.79 -29.09 1.79
C LEU A 250 -13.19 -29.52 1.29
N PRO A 251 -13.81 -30.54 1.90
CA PRO A 251 -15.06 -31.13 1.40
C PRO A 251 -16.25 -30.17 1.46
N SER A 252 -16.32 -29.24 2.42
CA SER A 252 -17.40 -28.25 2.46
C SER A 252 -17.34 -27.26 1.30
N LEU A 253 -16.14 -26.84 0.91
CA LEU A 253 -15.96 -26.03 -0.30
C LEU A 253 -16.38 -26.80 -1.55
N ASP A 254 -16.14 -28.11 -1.62
CA ASP A 254 -16.62 -28.93 -2.73
C ASP A 254 -18.14 -29.01 -2.82
N LEU A 255 -18.82 -29.24 -1.70
CA LEU A 255 -20.28 -29.31 -1.67
C LEU A 255 -20.89 -27.97 -2.09
N VAL A 256 -20.39 -26.87 -1.52
CA VAL A 256 -20.87 -25.51 -1.84
C VAL A 256 -20.58 -25.15 -3.29
N MET A 257 -19.39 -25.46 -3.81
CA MET A 257 -19.03 -25.22 -5.19
C MET A 257 -19.93 -26.01 -6.15
N LYS A 258 -20.15 -27.31 -5.89
CA LYS A 258 -20.98 -28.16 -6.76
C LYS A 258 -22.44 -27.69 -6.82
N GLU A 259 -22.99 -27.27 -5.69
CA GLU A 259 -24.35 -26.71 -5.64
C GLU A 259 -24.44 -25.33 -6.29
N SER A 260 -23.43 -24.48 -6.09
CA SER A 260 -23.32 -23.19 -6.79
C SER A 260 -23.30 -23.38 -8.31
N LEU A 261 -22.50 -24.34 -8.79
CA LEU A 261 -22.42 -24.74 -10.21
C LEU A 261 -23.70 -25.38 -10.73
N ARG A 262 -24.48 -26.08 -9.88
CA ARG A 262 -25.78 -26.62 -10.28
C ARG A 262 -26.77 -25.49 -10.52
N MET A 263 -26.89 -24.60 -9.53
CA MET A 263 -27.86 -23.51 -9.54
C MET A 263 -27.53 -22.43 -10.57
N PHE A 264 -26.25 -22.16 -10.77
CA PHE A 264 -25.70 -21.11 -11.64
C PHE A 264 -24.53 -21.65 -12.48
N ALA A 265 -24.79 -22.70 -13.26
CA ALA A 265 -23.83 -23.25 -14.23
C ALA A 265 -23.27 -22.15 -15.16
N PRO A 266 -21.94 -21.91 -15.19
CA PRO A 266 -21.34 -20.94 -16.09
C PRO A 266 -21.66 -21.21 -17.57
N VAL A 267 -21.70 -22.50 -17.96
CA VAL A 267 -22.14 -22.95 -19.27
C VAL A 267 -23.56 -23.50 -19.19
N GLY A 268 -24.52 -22.60 -18.99
CA GLY A 268 -25.91 -22.97 -18.79
C GLY A 268 -26.67 -23.43 -20.04
N MET A 269 -26.12 -23.17 -21.22
CA MET A 269 -26.59 -23.72 -22.49
C MET A 269 -25.40 -24.15 -23.34
N GLN A 270 -25.46 -25.35 -23.90
CA GLN A 270 -24.52 -25.78 -24.93
C GLN A 270 -25.22 -25.79 -26.28
N VAL A 271 -24.47 -25.54 -27.36
CA VAL A 271 -25.06 -25.44 -28.70
C VAL A 271 -24.43 -26.48 -29.63
N ARG A 272 -25.25 -27.11 -30.45
CA ARG A 272 -24.84 -27.96 -31.58
C ARG A 272 -25.61 -27.56 -32.84
N ALA A 273 -25.18 -28.02 -33.99
CA ALA A 273 -25.96 -27.99 -35.23
C ALA A 273 -26.07 -29.40 -35.81
N ALA A 274 -27.28 -29.79 -36.27
CA ALA A 274 -27.47 -31.05 -36.97
C ALA A 274 -26.82 -30.98 -38.36
N LEU A 275 -25.93 -31.92 -38.68
CA LEU A 275 -25.23 -31.98 -39.97
C LEU A 275 -26.08 -32.58 -41.09
N ARG A 276 -27.02 -33.45 -40.71
CA ARG A 276 -27.99 -34.11 -41.57
C ARG A 276 -29.28 -34.31 -40.79
N ASP A 277 -30.33 -34.66 -41.50
CA ASP A 277 -31.59 -35.08 -40.91
C ASP A 277 -31.35 -36.21 -39.90
N THR A 278 -31.92 -36.04 -38.71
CA THR A 278 -31.75 -36.96 -37.59
C THR A 278 -32.98 -36.90 -36.67
N GLU A 279 -32.93 -37.55 -35.52
CA GLU A 279 -33.95 -37.43 -34.48
C GLU A 279 -33.30 -37.35 -33.10
N ILE A 280 -34.02 -36.80 -32.13
CA ILE A 280 -33.66 -36.80 -30.71
C ILE A 280 -34.87 -37.34 -29.97
N HIS A 281 -34.74 -38.46 -29.25
CA HIS A 281 -35.87 -39.14 -28.58
C HIS A 281 -37.11 -39.32 -29.46
N GLY A 282 -36.93 -39.70 -30.72
CA GLY A 282 -38.02 -39.92 -31.70
C GLY A 282 -38.63 -38.64 -32.29
N HIS A 283 -38.07 -37.46 -31.99
CA HIS A 283 -38.46 -36.20 -32.61
C HIS A 283 -37.52 -35.86 -33.77
N TYR A 284 -38.07 -35.75 -34.98
CA TYR A 284 -37.31 -35.40 -36.19
C TYR A 284 -36.65 -34.01 -36.11
N ILE A 285 -35.36 -33.95 -36.42
CA ILE A 285 -34.51 -32.76 -36.44
C ILE A 285 -33.94 -32.57 -37.86
N PRO A 286 -34.37 -31.54 -38.61
CA PRO A 286 -33.84 -31.27 -39.95
C PRO A 286 -32.36 -30.88 -39.93
N ALA A 287 -31.63 -31.20 -41.00
CA ALA A 287 -30.28 -30.71 -41.23
C ALA A 287 -30.18 -29.17 -41.11
N GLY A 288 -29.08 -28.67 -40.53
CA GLY A 288 -28.85 -27.25 -40.29
C GLY A 288 -29.56 -26.66 -39.06
N THR A 289 -30.40 -27.45 -38.37
CA THR A 289 -31.07 -27.01 -37.14
C THR A 289 -30.07 -26.82 -36.02
N ILE A 290 -30.17 -25.68 -35.32
CA ILE A 290 -29.40 -25.44 -34.08
C ILE A 290 -30.09 -26.19 -32.93
N VAL A 291 -29.32 -26.95 -32.17
CA VAL A 291 -29.78 -27.71 -31.00
C VAL A 291 -29.17 -27.08 -29.75
N GLY A 292 -29.99 -26.46 -28.92
CA GLY A 292 -29.59 -25.86 -27.64
C GLY A 292 -29.85 -26.81 -26.48
N LEU A 293 -28.79 -27.31 -25.85
CA LEU A 293 -28.85 -28.17 -24.67
C LEU A 293 -28.94 -27.30 -23.41
N CYS A 294 -30.12 -27.23 -22.80
CA CYS A 294 -30.40 -26.36 -21.66
C CYS A 294 -29.98 -26.99 -20.34
N ILE A 295 -28.71 -26.79 -19.96
CA ILE A 295 -28.13 -27.29 -18.70
C ILE A 295 -28.82 -26.67 -17.50
N PHE A 296 -29.08 -25.35 -17.52
CA PHE A 296 -29.79 -24.67 -16.42
C PHE A 296 -31.15 -25.29 -16.12
N ALA A 297 -31.99 -25.43 -17.14
CA ALA A 297 -33.33 -25.99 -16.96
C ALA A 297 -33.25 -27.43 -16.44
N SER A 298 -32.32 -28.22 -16.98
CA SER A 298 -32.11 -29.62 -16.58
C SER A 298 -31.65 -29.75 -15.13
N HIS A 299 -30.77 -28.87 -14.68
CA HIS A 299 -30.32 -28.79 -13.28
C HIS A 299 -31.43 -28.33 -12.31
N ARG A 300 -32.58 -27.88 -12.81
CA ARG A 300 -33.74 -27.46 -12.01
C ARG A 300 -34.93 -28.43 -12.11
N MET A 301 -34.76 -29.60 -12.74
CA MET A 301 -35.84 -30.56 -12.91
C MET A 301 -36.08 -31.40 -11.64
N GLY A 302 -37.28 -31.29 -11.08
CA GLY A 302 -37.72 -32.03 -9.88
C GLY A 302 -37.54 -33.56 -9.92
N PRO A 303 -37.73 -34.26 -11.05
CA PRO A 303 -37.47 -35.71 -11.13
C PRO A 303 -36.02 -36.11 -10.86
N TRP A 304 -35.07 -35.18 -11.04
CA TRP A 304 -33.63 -35.46 -10.93
C TRP A 304 -32.98 -34.81 -9.71
N TRP A 305 -33.61 -33.77 -9.17
CA TRP A 305 -33.12 -32.95 -8.07
C TRP A 305 -34.29 -32.69 -7.12
N SER A 306 -34.17 -33.11 -5.85
CA SER A 306 -35.20 -32.78 -4.85
C SER A 306 -35.23 -31.25 -4.64
N ASN A 307 -36.34 -30.57 -4.31
CA ASN A 307 -36.37 -29.10 -4.04
C ASN A 307 -35.38 -28.23 -4.88
N PRO A 308 -35.43 -28.29 -6.22
CA PRO A 308 -34.32 -27.88 -7.09
C PRO A 308 -33.95 -26.40 -7.01
N ASP A 309 -34.84 -25.56 -6.49
CA ASP A 309 -34.62 -24.12 -6.39
C ASP A 309 -34.05 -23.64 -5.05
N THR A 310 -33.90 -24.56 -4.09
CA THR A 310 -33.30 -24.28 -2.78
C THR A 310 -31.82 -24.64 -2.80
N PHE A 311 -30.99 -23.73 -2.28
CA PHE A 311 -29.55 -23.99 -2.07
C PHE A 311 -29.35 -25.06 -1.00
N ASP A 312 -28.83 -26.20 -1.43
CA ASP A 312 -28.66 -27.38 -0.58
C ASP A 312 -27.41 -28.16 -1.00
N PRO A 313 -26.23 -27.82 -0.43
CA PRO A 313 -24.97 -28.49 -0.75
C PRO A 313 -24.95 -30.00 -0.44
N GLU A 314 -25.77 -30.47 0.50
CA GLU A 314 -25.82 -31.88 0.90
C GLU A 314 -26.32 -32.81 -0.23
N ARG A 315 -26.88 -32.28 -1.33
CA ARG A 315 -27.16 -33.06 -2.56
C ARG A 315 -25.95 -33.80 -3.12
N PHE A 316 -24.78 -33.22 -2.90
CA PHE A 316 -23.52 -33.73 -3.41
C PHE A 316 -22.77 -34.58 -2.39
N SER A 317 -23.30 -34.74 -1.18
CA SER A 317 -22.71 -35.63 -0.18
C SER A 317 -22.79 -37.08 -0.63
N GLU A 318 -21.96 -37.93 -0.03
CA GLU A 318 -21.95 -39.37 -0.33
C GLU A 318 -23.30 -40.03 -0.07
N GLN A 319 -24.05 -39.55 0.93
CA GLN A 319 -25.34 -40.11 1.31
C GLN A 319 -26.42 -39.86 0.25
N ARG A 320 -26.46 -38.68 -0.36
CA ARG A 320 -27.51 -38.30 -1.33
C ARG A 320 -27.10 -38.47 -2.78
N HIS A 321 -25.87 -38.07 -3.12
CA HIS A 321 -25.25 -38.27 -4.44
C HIS A 321 -26.17 -38.03 -5.65
N GLU A 322 -27.08 -37.05 -5.59
CA GLU A 322 -28.15 -36.84 -6.60
C GLU A 322 -27.56 -36.58 -8.01
N HIS A 323 -26.40 -35.94 -8.05
CA HIS A 323 -25.62 -35.71 -9.26
C HIS A 323 -25.20 -36.98 -10.02
N LYS A 324 -25.21 -38.15 -9.36
CA LYS A 324 -24.87 -39.45 -9.95
C LYS A 324 -26.09 -40.22 -10.48
N ASN A 325 -27.32 -39.73 -10.28
CA ASN A 325 -28.55 -40.38 -10.77
C ASN A 325 -28.53 -40.61 -12.30
N HIS A 326 -27.83 -39.75 -13.03
CA HIS A 326 -27.54 -39.94 -14.44
C HIS A 326 -26.19 -39.31 -14.79
N ARG A 327 -25.46 -39.87 -15.76
CA ARG A 327 -24.12 -39.38 -16.17
C ARG A 327 -24.10 -37.89 -16.57
N ASN A 328 -25.21 -37.41 -17.09
CA ASN A 328 -25.39 -36.03 -17.54
C ASN A 328 -26.29 -35.21 -16.60
N ASN A 329 -26.58 -35.71 -15.40
CA ASN A 329 -27.41 -34.99 -14.44
C ASN A 329 -26.74 -33.70 -13.96
N TRP A 330 -25.42 -33.75 -13.73
CA TRP A 330 -24.61 -32.59 -13.36
C TRP A 330 -23.49 -32.37 -14.39
N ALA A 331 -23.68 -31.39 -15.28
CA ALA A 331 -22.76 -31.09 -16.37
C ALA A 331 -22.49 -29.57 -16.54
N PRO A 332 -22.05 -28.86 -15.48
CA PRO A 332 -21.91 -27.39 -15.50
C PRO A 332 -20.82 -26.88 -16.47
N PHE A 333 -19.92 -27.76 -16.89
CA PHE A 333 -18.83 -27.49 -17.83
C PHE A 333 -18.82 -28.44 -19.03
N GLY A 334 -19.98 -28.96 -19.39
CA GLY A 334 -20.10 -29.94 -20.48
C GLY A 334 -19.91 -31.38 -20.05
N SER A 335 -20.17 -32.27 -21.00
CA SER A 335 -20.01 -33.72 -20.89
C SER A 335 -19.64 -34.30 -22.26
N GLY A 336 -19.25 -35.57 -22.30
CA GLY A 336 -18.78 -36.22 -23.53
C GLY A 336 -17.42 -35.70 -23.99
N VAL A 337 -17.21 -35.71 -25.30
CA VAL A 337 -15.91 -35.40 -25.92
C VAL A 337 -15.48 -33.94 -25.74
N HIS A 338 -16.42 -32.99 -25.73
CA HIS A 338 -16.16 -31.56 -25.53
C HIS A 338 -16.23 -31.11 -24.06
N LYS A 339 -16.10 -32.02 -23.08
CA LYS A 339 -16.05 -31.65 -21.64
C LYS A 339 -14.86 -30.71 -21.38
N CYS A 340 -15.05 -29.67 -20.57
CA CYS A 340 -14.01 -28.69 -20.23
C CYS A 340 -12.71 -29.37 -19.77
N LEU A 341 -11.60 -28.96 -20.38
CA LEU A 341 -10.28 -29.49 -20.10
C LEU A 341 -9.65 -28.87 -18.86
N GLY A 342 -9.83 -27.56 -18.67
CA GLY A 342 -9.35 -26.80 -17.53
C GLY A 342 -10.19 -26.92 -16.26
N MET A 343 -11.11 -27.88 -16.18
CA MET A 343 -12.01 -28.02 -15.02
C MET A 343 -11.23 -28.21 -13.70
N SER A 344 -10.17 -29.03 -13.71
CA SER A 344 -9.32 -29.23 -12.53
C SER A 344 -8.54 -27.97 -12.15
N PHE A 345 -8.08 -27.21 -13.14
CA PHE A 345 -7.44 -25.90 -12.90
C PHE A 345 -8.43 -24.92 -12.26
N GLY A 346 -9.66 -24.81 -12.80
CA GLY A 346 -10.69 -23.94 -12.23
C GLY A 346 -11.06 -24.31 -10.79
N VAL A 347 -11.22 -25.61 -10.49
CA VAL A 347 -11.44 -26.07 -9.11
C VAL A 347 -10.32 -25.64 -8.19
N MET A 348 -9.07 -25.82 -8.62
CA MET A 348 -7.89 -25.41 -7.87
C MET A 348 -7.85 -23.89 -7.63
N GLU A 349 -8.11 -23.10 -8.67
CA GLU A 349 -8.17 -21.63 -8.59
C GLU A 349 -9.26 -21.14 -7.62
N ILE A 350 -10.47 -21.67 -7.76
CA ILE A 350 -11.63 -21.32 -6.93
C ILE A 350 -11.37 -21.69 -5.47
N LYS A 351 -10.87 -22.91 -5.20
CA LYS A 351 -10.59 -23.35 -3.82
C LYS A 351 -9.46 -22.56 -3.19
N ALA A 352 -8.39 -22.25 -3.93
CA ALA A 352 -7.30 -21.41 -3.43
C ALA A 352 -7.81 -20.03 -3.00
N LEU A 353 -8.65 -19.39 -3.82
CA LEU A 353 -9.23 -18.10 -3.48
C LEU A 353 -10.17 -18.18 -2.27
N MET A 354 -11.06 -19.18 -2.26
CA MET A 354 -12.02 -19.35 -1.16
C MET A 354 -11.32 -19.67 0.17
N HIS A 355 -10.30 -20.53 0.15
CA HIS A 355 -9.48 -20.83 1.32
C HIS A 355 -8.84 -19.56 1.89
N GLN A 356 -8.13 -18.78 1.07
CA GLN A 356 -7.51 -17.53 1.51
C GLN A 356 -8.56 -16.52 2.02
N MET A 357 -9.72 -16.44 1.37
CA MET A 357 -10.83 -15.58 1.79
C MET A 357 -11.42 -16.00 3.14
N LEU A 358 -11.59 -17.30 3.39
CA LEU A 358 -12.09 -17.83 4.67
C LEU A 358 -11.13 -17.60 5.83
N LEU A 359 -9.83 -17.67 5.55
CA LEU A 359 -8.78 -17.32 6.52
C LEU A 359 -8.82 -15.82 6.86
N LYS A 360 -8.82 -14.96 5.83
CA LYS A 360 -8.64 -13.50 5.97
C LYS A 360 -9.91 -12.73 6.30
N TYR A 361 -11.08 -13.23 5.90
CA TYR A 361 -12.33 -12.47 5.93
C TYR A 361 -13.52 -13.27 6.47
N THR A 362 -14.46 -12.50 7.01
CA THR A 362 -15.86 -12.87 7.17
C THR A 362 -16.67 -11.94 6.27
N TRP A 363 -17.69 -12.47 5.61
CA TRP A 363 -18.55 -11.64 4.76
C TRP A 363 -20.01 -12.06 4.83
N THR A 364 -20.88 -11.11 4.52
CA THR A 364 -22.32 -11.31 4.44
C THR A 364 -22.89 -10.65 3.20
N VAL A 365 -24.08 -11.06 2.78
CA VAL A 365 -24.88 -10.34 1.77
C VAL A 365 -25.94 -9.48 2.47
N PRO A 366 -26.43 -8.39 1.86
CA PRO A 366 -27.47 -7.57 2.47
C PRO A 366 -28.71 -8.40 2.83
N PRO A 367 -29.41 -8.11 3.94
CA PRO A 367 -30.61 -8.84 4.32
C PRO A 367 -31.67 -8.80 3.22
N GLY A 368 -32.21 -9.98 2.85
CA GLY A 368 -33.21 -10.11 1.79
C GLY A 368 -32.68 -9.93 0.37
N TYR A 369 -31.36 -9.82 0.19
CA TYR A 369 -30.74 -9.72 -1.13
C TYR A 369 -30.87 -11.02 -1.93
N GLU A 370 -31.45 -10.90 -3.12
CA GLU A 370 -31.41 -11.90 -4.18
C GLU A 370 -30.57 -11.36 -5.32
N VAL A 371 -29.56 -12.12 -5.74
CA VAL A 371 -28.63 -11.66 -6.77
C VAL A 371 -29.35 -11.45 -8.11
N PRO A 372 -29.32 -10.24 -8.70
CA PRO A 372 -29.83 -10.02 -10.04
C PRO A 372 -28.85 -10.66 -11.04
N ILE A 373 -29.35 -11.51 -11.94
CA ILE A 373 -28.52 -12.23 -12.90
C ILE A 373 -28.69 -11.64 -14.31
N ASP A 374 -27.57 -11.29 -14.93
CA ASP A 374 -27.44 -11.16 -16.38
C ASP A 374 -27.02 -12.52 -16.95
N TYR A 375 -27.68 -12.99 -18.00
CA TYR A 375 -27.43 -14.28 -18.66
C TYR A 375 -26.66 -14.14 -20.00
N ALA A 376 -26.15 -12.95 -20.33
CA ALA A 376 -25.59 -12.67 -21.64
C ALA A 376 -24.36 -13.55 -22.00
N THR A 377 -23.37 -13.69 -21.11
CA THR A 377 -22.19 -14.60 -21.30
C THR A 377 -22.20 -15.82 -20.38
N GLY A 378 -23.18 -15.91 -19.50
CA GLY A 378 -23.22 -16.80 -18.35
C GLY A 378 -23.99 -16.10 -17.23
N PRO A 379 -24.31 -16.76 -16.10
CA PRO A 379 -25.10 -16.17 -15.02
C PRO A 379 -24.24 -15.24 -14.16
N THR A 380 -24.03 -14.01 -14.61
CA THR A 380 -23.21 -13.00 -13.91
C THR A 380 -24.06 -12.10 -13.00
N PRO A 381 -23.59 -11.70 -11.80
CA PRO A 381 -24.23 -10.68 -10.98
C PRO A 381 -24.32 -9.33 -11.71
N ALA A 382 -25.53 -8.88 -12.05
CA ALA A 382 -25.74 -7.66 -12.82
C ALA A 382 -25.39 -6.37 -12.05
N ASP A 383 -25.37 -6.44 -10.72
CA ASP A 383 -25.07 -5.33 -9.82
C ASP A 383 -23.66 -5.41 -9.19
N GLY A 384 -22.83 -6.33 -9.67
CA GLY A 384 -21.47 -6.53 -9.19
C GLY A 384 -21.35 -7.32 -7.89
N LEU A 385 -22.44 -7.90 -7.38
CA LEU A 385 -22.50 -8.68 -6.13
C LEU A 385 -21.95 -7.90 -4.92
N PRO A 386 -22.75 -6.97 -4.37
CA PRO A 386 -22.37 -6.24 -3.16
C PRO A 386 -22.34 -7.17 -1.95
N ILE A 387 -21.16 -7.41 -1.40
CA ILE A 387 -20.98 -8.10 -0.11
C ILE A 387 -20.50 -7.12 0.96
N GLU A 388 -20.90 -7.33 2.20
CA GLU A 388 -20.27 -6.67 3.35
C GLU A 388 -19.07 -7.51 3.80
N LEU A 389 -17.87 -7.02 3.47
CA LEU A 389 -16.61 -7.70 3.78
C LEU A 389 -16.07 -7.20 5.13
N ARG A 390 -15.46 -8.09 5.91
CA ARG A 390 -14.80 -7.75 7.18
C ARG A 390 -13.59 -8.64 7.40
N ALA A 391 -12.41 -8.03 7.50
CA ALA A 391 -11.17 -8.71 7.82
C ALA A 391 -11.27 -9.36 9.21
N ARG A 392 -10.77 -10.59 9.32
CA ARG A 392 -10.76 -11.36 10.57
C ARG A 392 -9.61 -10.90 11.46
N LYS A 393 -9.93 -10.60 12.72
CA LYS A 393 -8.92 -10.32 13.76
C LYS A 393 -8.06 -11.57 13.97
N GLY A 394 -6.75 -11.44 13.80
CA GLY A 394 -5.78 -12.53 13.96
C GLY A 394 -5.53 -13.40 12.72
N ALA A 395 -6.14 -13.08 11.57
CA ALA A 395 -5.87 -13.79 10.30
C ALA A 395 -4.53 -13.40 9.65
N HIS A 396 -4.05 -12.21 9.97
CA HIS A 396 -2.64 -11.88 9.92
C HIS A 396 -2.09 -12.28 11.29
N GLY A 397 -1.25 -13.31 11.35
CA GLY A 397 -0.51 -13.60 12.59
C GLY A 397 0.04 -12.28 13.13
N HIS A 398 -0.24 -11.98 14.40
CA HIS A 398 0.22 -10.81 15.13
C HIS A 398 0.58 -9.56 14.27
N HIS A 399 -0.29 -8.54 14.29
CA HIS A 399 0.02 -7.16 13.83
C HIS A 399 -0.03 -6.89 12.31
N GLY A 400 -0.91 -7.56 11.57
CA GLY A 400 -1.10 -7.27 10.14
C GLY A 400 0.02 -7.79 9.23
N LEU A 401 1.09 -8.37 9.78
CA LEU A 401 2.24 -8.87 9.03
C LEU A 401 2.42 -10.38 9.22
N SER A 402 2.31 -11.12 8.12
CA SER A 402 2.65 -12.55 8.13
C SER A 402 4.14 -12.77 8.43
N PRO A 403 4.55 -13.94 8.96
CA PRO A 403 5.97 -14.27 9.13
C PRO A 403 6.79 -14.13 7.84
N GLN A 404 6.17 -14.40 6.68
CA GLN A 404 6.79 -14.19 5.37
C GLN A 404 7.00 -12.69 5.07
N SER A 405 6.04 -11.84 5.44
CA SER A 405 6.17 -10.38 5.29
C SER A 405 7.28 -9.84 6.19
N LEU A 406 7.36 -10.31 7.44
CA LEU A 406 8.45 -9.95 8.36
C LEU A 406 9.82 -10.35 7.80
N GLU A 407 9.96 -11.58 7.29
CA GLU A 407 11.22 -12.03 6.69
C GLU A 407 11.58 -11.22 5.44
N ARG A 408 10.60 -10.94 4.59
CA ARG A 408 10.78 -10.14 3.38
C ARG A 408 11.19 -8.69 3.70
N LEU A 409 10.64 -8.08 4.74
CA LEU A 409 11.05 -6.76 5.22
C LEU A 409 12.45 -6.80 5.83
N ARG A 410 12.75 -7.82 6.64
CA ARG A 410 14.08 -8.03 7.25
C ARG A 410 15.19 -8.12 6.20
N GLN A 411 14.94 -8.80 5.08
CA GLN A 411 15.89 -8.94 3.97
C GLN A 411 16.21 -7.62 3.24
N GLN A 412 15.45 -6.55 3.47
CA GLN A 412 15.71 -5.24 2.88
C GLN A 412 16.75 -4.41 3.66
N VAL A 413 17.14 -4.84 4.86
CA VAL A 413 18.25 -4.21 5.57
C VAL A 413 19.53 -4.42 4.76
N HIS A 414 20.28 -3.34 4.51
CA HIS A 414 21.55 -3.43 3.80
C HIS A 414 22.63 -3.94 4.76
N HIS A 415 23.05 -5.20 4.61
CA HIS A 415 24.01 -5.86 5.51
C HIS A 415 24.82 -6.95 4.80
N SER A 416 25.98 -7.29 5.36
CA SER A 416 26.78 -8.43 4.93
C SER A 416 26.23 -9.76 5.50
N PRO A 417 26.32 -10.88 4.78
CA PRO A 417 25.84 -12.18 5.26
C PRO A 417 26.52 -12.64 6.56
N GLY A 418 25.77 -13.31 7.45
CA GLY A 418 26.32 -13.89 8.68
C GLY A 418 26.71 -12.88 9.77
N GLY A 419 26.27 -11.63 9.66
CA GLY A 419 26.52 -10.57 10.63
C GLY A 419 25.74 -10.72 11.95
N GLU A 420 26.08 -9.85 12.91
CA GLU A 420 25.37 -9.72 14.19
C GLU A 420 23.90 -9.33 13.96
N THR A 421 23.03 -9.71 14.92
CA THR A 421 21.61 -9.33 14.90
C THR A 421 21.24 -8.62 16.19
N VAL A 422 20.19 -7.81 16.13
CA VAL A 422 19.61 -7.10 17.27
C VAL A 422 18.13 -7.44 17.37
N ASP A 423 17.67 -7.71 18.60
CA ASP A 423 16.27 -7.97 18.90
C ASP A 423 15.50 -6.65 18.95
N ALA A 424 14.39 -6.59 18.21
CA ALA A 424 13.40 -5.52 18.35
C ALA A 424 12.20 -6.05 19.16
N THR A 425 11.85 -5.33 20.23
CA THR A 425 10.89 -5.81 21.25
C THR A 425 9.64 -4.94 21.31
N ALA A 426 8.45 -5.52 21.41
CA ALA A 426 7.22 -4.74 21.49
C ALA A 426 7.12 -4.03 22.86
N PRO A 427 6.92 -2.70 22.94
CA PRO A 427 6.88 -1.98 24.22
C PRO A 427 5.74 -2.42 25.17
N PHE A 428 4.70 -3.06 24.64
CA PHE A 428 3.58 -3.56 25.43
C PHE A 428 3.96 -4.69 26.40
N ASP A 429 4.83 -5.60 25.99
CA ASP A 429 5.14 -6.81 26.77
C ASP A 429 6.62 -7.23 26.72
N LEU A 430 7.47 -6.44 26.04
CA LEU A 430 8.89 -6.67 25.82
C LEU A 430 9.22 -7.96 25.05
N LYS A 431 8.25 -8.56 24.35
CA LYS A 431 8.53 -9.72 23.49
C LYS A 431 9.20 -9.28 22.20
N THR A 432 10.22 -10.02 21.79
CA THR A 432 10.86 -9.85 20.48
C THR A 432 9.87 -10.16 19.37
N TYR A 433 9.64 -9.20 18.47
CA TYR A 433 8.77 -9.39 17.30
C TYR A 433 9.58 -9.63 16.01
N VAL A 434 10.83 -9.21 15.97
CA VAL A 434 11.77 -9.50 14.87
C VAL A 434 13.22 -9.41 15.37
N GLN A 435 14.10 -10.18 14.74
CA GLN A 435 15.56 -10.00 14.87
C GLN A 435 16.07 -9.33 13.60
N LEU A 436 16.74 -8.20 13.72
CA LEU A 436 17.25 -7.43 12.57
C LEU A 436 18.75 -7.63 12.41
N PRO A 437 19.26 -7.84 11.20
CA PRO A 437 20.70 -7.82 10.97
C PRO A 437 21.27 -6.42 11.24
N VAL A 438 22.48 -6.37 11.80
CA VAL A 438 23.21 -5.15 12.10
C VAL A 438 24.20 -4.85 10.97
N SER A 439 24.05 -3.68 10.34
CA SER A 439 24.94 -3.19 9.30
C SER A 439 26.31 -2.84 9.87
N THR A 440 27.36 -3.15 9.12
CA THR A 440 28.74 -2.74 9.40
C THR A 440 29.08 -1.40 8.73
N ARG A 441 30.26 -0.85 9.01
CA ARG A 441 30.76 0.36 8.33
C ARG A 441 30.88 0.17 6.81
N ASP A 442 31.29 -1.02 6.37
CA ASP A 442 31.44 -1.34 4.96
C ASP A 442 30.08 -1.50 4.28
N ASP A 443 29.09 -2.07 4.98
CA ASP A 443 27.71 -2.14 4.49
C ASP A 443 27.12 -0.74 4.26
N VAL A 444 27.40 0.20 5.16
CA VAL A 444 26.97 1.59 5.01
C VAL A 444 27.64 2.25 3.80
N ALA A 445 28.94 2.02 3.60
CA ALA A 445 29.64 2.55 2.43
C ALA A 445 29.06 1.98 1.13
N HIS A 446 28.75 0.68 1.10
CA HIS A 446 28.14 0.02 -0.06
C HIS A 446 26.71 0.53 -0.33
N ALA A 447 25.90 0.70 0.72
CA ALA A 447 24.56 1.31 0.63
C ALA A 447 24.62 2.72 0.02
N VAL A 448 25.57 3.55 0.47
CA VAL A 448 25.74 4.90 -0.07
C VAL A 448 26.16 4.87 -1.54
N LEU A 449 27.04 3.95 -1.95
CA LEU A 449 27.44 3.79 -3.35
C LEU A 449 26.25 3.37 -4.23
N GLN A 450 25.43 2.41 -3.79
CA GLN A 450 24.25 1.96 -4.52
C GLN A 450 23.19 3.08 -4.65
N SER A 451 22.96 3.84 -3.58
CA SER A 451 22.07 5.00 -3.61
C SER A 451 22.60 6.08 -4.55
N ARG A 452 23.91 6.36 -4.53
CA ARG A 452 24.57 7.32 -5.43
C ARG A 452 24.45 6.92 -6.90
N SER A 453 24.63 5.64 -7.22
CA SER A 453 24.46 5.13 -8.58
C SER A 453 23.03 5.34 -9.09
N SER A 454 22.03 5.05 -8.25
CA SER A 454 20.61 5.20 -8.59
C SER A 454 20.19 6.68 -8.67
N GLN A 455 20.86 7.54 -7.89
CA GLN A 455 20.61 8.97 -7.82
C GLN A 455 20.93 9.71 -9.12
N CYS A 456 21.93 9.27 -9.88
CA CYS A 456 22.32 9.91 -11.14
C CYS A 456 21.14 10.00 -12.12
N GLU A 457 20.48 8.88 -12.42
CA GLU A 457 19.31 8.86 -13.30
C GLU A 457 18.13 9.60 -12.68
N TRP A 458 17.94 9.46 -11.36
CA TRP A 458 16.83 10.10 -10.65
C TRP A 458 16.90 11.63 -10.68
N ALA A 459 18.10 12.20 -10.56
CA ALA A 459 18.32 13.64 -10.60
C ALA A 459 18.00 14.26 -11.95
N GLU A 460 18.23 13.53 -13.05
CA GLU A 460 17.93 13.96 -14.42
C GLU A 460 16.43 14.00 -14.72
N ARG A 461 15.62 13.22 -14.00
CA ARG A 461 14.17 13.24 -14.19
C ARG A 461 13.58 14.61 -13.84
N PRO A 462 12.59 15.13 -14.60
CA PRO A 462 11.88 16.34 -14.24
C PRO A 462 11.28 16.28 -12.82
N VAL A 463 11.24 17.42 -12.11
CA VAL A 463 10.64 17.52 -10.76
C VAL A 463 9.19 17.02 -10.76
N ALA A 464 8.44 17.24 -11.83
CA ALA A 464 7.06 16.78 -11.98
C ALA A 464 6.96 15.24 -11.95
N ASP A 465 7.85 14.54 -12.64
CA ASP A 465 7.86 13.07 -12.72
C ASP A 465 8.26 12.45 -11.37
N ARG A 466 9.25 13.06 -10.70
CA ARG A 466 9.59 12.69 -9.32
C ARG A 466 8.42 12.90 -8.38
N SER A 467 7.76 14.06 -8.47
CA SER A 467 6.59 14.39 -7.65
C SER A 467 5.44 13.40 -7.88
N ALA A 468 5.19 12.96 -9.12
CA ALA A 468 4.17 11.98 -9.44
C ALA A 468 4.41 10.62 -8.78
N VAL A 469 5.67 10.17 -8.66
CA VAL A 469 6.04 8.95 -7.91
C VAL A 469 5.65 9.10 -6.44
N LEU A 470 6.00 10.22 -5.81
CA LEU A 470 5.71 10.44 -4.40
C LEU A 470 4.20 10.66 -4.15
N LEU A 471 3.46 11.26 -5.09
CA LEU A 471 2.00 11.34 -4.97
C LEU A 471 1.31 9.96 -5.07
N ARG A 472 1.86 9.01 -5.84
CA ARG A 472 1.40 7.62 -5.77
C ARG A 472 1.68 6.99 -4.40
N PHE A 473 2.84 7.28 -3.80
CA PHE A 473 3.15 6.84 -2.44
C PHE A 473 2.15 7.41 -1.42
N HIS A 474 1.71 8.67 -1.58
CA HIS A 474 0.61 9.24 -0.77
C HIS A 474 -0.67 8.40 -0.87
N ASP A 475 -1.10 8.06 -2.09
CA ASP A 475 -2.32 7.28 -2.29
C ASP A 475 -2.19 5.86 -1.73
N MET A 476 -1.00 5.26 -1.87
CA MET A 476 -0.69 3.93 -1.34
C MET A 476 -0.67 3.92 0.20
N LEU A 477 -0.13 4.95 0.86
CA LEU A 477 -0.15 5.08 2.31
C LEU A 477 -1.59 5.10 2.85
N LEU A 478 -2.48 5.87 2.21
CA LEU A 478 -3.90 5.89 2.55
C LEU A 478 -4.57 4.53 2.32
N GLY A 479 -4.23 3.85 1.21
CA GLY A 479 -4.74 2.52 0.89
C GLY A 479 -4.30 1.42 1.87
N HIS A 480 -3.15 1.57 2.53
CA HIS A 480 -2.61 0.59 3.50
C HIS A 480 -2.60 1.14 4.94
N GLN A 481 -3.51 2.07 5.26
CA GLN A 481 -3.60 2.74 6.55
C GLN A 481 -3.58 1.78 7.76
N ASP A 482 -4.41 0.73 7.73
CA ASP A 482 -4.55 -0.15 8.88
C ASP A 482 -3.26 -0.93 9.15
N GLU A 483 -2.58 -1.38 8.10
CA GLU A 483 -1.32 -2.12 8.18
C GLU A 483 -0.22 -1.27 8.81
N ILE A 484 0.01 -0.05 8.31
CA ILE A 484 1.08 0.81 8.84
C ILE A 484 0.79 1.27 10.27
N ILE A 485 -0.47 1.52 10.62
CA ILE A 485 -0.85 1.87 11.99
C ILE A 485 -0.61 0.68 12.93
N ASP A 486 -0.93 -0.54 12.51
CA ASP A 486 -0.67 -1.74 13.31
C ASP A 486 0.84 -1.93 13.55
N ILE A 487 1.66 -1.74 12.53
CA ILE A 487 3.13 -1.76 12.65
C ILE A 487 3.60 -0.67 13.62
N LEU A 488 3.15 0.57 13.46
CA LEU A 488 3.52 1.67 14.35
C LEU A 488 3.15 1.37 15.82
N GLN A 489 1.96 0.83 16.07
CA GLN A 489 1.54 0.45 17.42
C GLN A 489 2.38 -0.69 17.99
N LEU A 490 2.72 -1.69 17.17
CA LEU A 490 3.61 -2.78 17.56
C LEU A 490 4.98 -2.25 18.01
N GLU A 491 5.61 -1.42 17.19
CA GLU A 491 6.99 -1.00 17.41
C GLU A 491 7.14 0.07 18.50
N THR A 492 6.11 0.89 18.72
CA THR A 492 6.18 2.05 19.64
C THR A 492 5.27 1.97 20.85
N GLY A 493 4.27 1.07 20.84
CA GLY A 493 3.23 0.99 21.86
C GLY A 493 2.22 2.14 21.84
N LYS A 494 2.34 3.10 20.91
CA LYS A 494 1.48 4.30 20.92
C LYS A 494 0.00 3.96 20.71
N ALA A 495 -0.88 4.82 21.23
CA ALA A 495 -2.31 4.71 21.00
C ALA A 495 -2.64 4.82 19.49
N ARG A 496 -3.66 4.10 19.03
CA ARG A 496 -4.00 4.01 17.60
C ARG A 496 -4.24 5.36 16.94
N PHE A 497 -4.90 6.28 17.65
CA PHE A 497 -5.15 7.63 17.13
C PHE A 497 -3.84 8.41 16.92
N THR A 498 -2.85 8.23 17.78
CA THR A 498 -1.53 8.84 17.65
C THR A 498 -0.75 8.24 16.47
N ALA A 499 -0.82 6.91 16.27
CA ALA A 499 -0.23 6.25 15.10
C ALA A 499 -0.91 6.70 13.79
N PHE A 500 -2.23 6.85 13.78
CA PHE A 500 -2.97 7.45 12.67
C PHE A 500 -2.50 8.88 12.39
N GLY A 501 -2.35 9.72 13.42
CA GLY A 501 -1.87 11.08 13.29
C GLY A 501 -0.45 11.18 12.71
N GLU A 502 0.43 10.23 13.04
CA GLU A 502 1.77 10.14 12.45
C GLU A 502 1.71 9.82 10.94
N MET A 503 0.93 8.81 10.55
CA MET A 503 0.74 8.47 9.14
C MET A 503 0.16 9.65 8.36
N LEU A 504 -0.86 10.31 8.91
CA LEU A 504 -1.46 11.50 8.31
C LEU A 504 -0.46 12.66 8.15
N SER A 505 0.50 12.79 9.08
CA SER A 505 1.55 13.80 8.97
C SER A 505 2.45 13.54 7.76
N VAL A 506 2.77 12.28 7.44
CA VAL A 506 3.53 11.93 6.23
C VAL A 506 2.70 12.15 4.98
N VAL A 507 1.43 11.74 4.97
CA VAL A 507 0.48 12.01 3.88
C VAL A 507 0.47 13.50 3.54
N ASN A 508 0.35 14.38 4.55
CA ASN A 508 0.35 15.83 4.34
C ASN A 508 1.68 16.37 3.78
N VAL A 509 2.82 15.88 4.27
CA VAL A 509 4.15 16.27 3.77
C VAL A 509 4.34 15.84 2.30
N VAL A 510 3.96 14.61 1.98
CA VAL A 510 4.06 14.06 0.62
C VAL A 510 3.19 14.85 -0.34
N ARG A 511 1.94 15.11 0.04
CA ARG A 511 1.03 15.93 -0.77
C ARG A 511 1.57 17.33 -0.99
N HIS A 512 2.02 17.99 0.07
CA HIS A 512 2.55 19.35 -0.01
C HIS A 512 3.72 19.46 -0.99
N TYR A 513 4.74 18.61 -0.85
CA TYR A 513 5.89 18.68 -1.74
C TYR A 513 5.59 18.13 -3.14
N GLY A 514 4.74 17.11 -3.27
CA GLY A 514 4.26 16.62 -4.56
C GLY A 514 3.57 17.72 -5.38
N GLU A 515 2.85 18.63 -4.72
CA GLU A 515 2.18 19.76 -5.37
C GLU A 515 3.07 21.02 -5.51
N ARG A 516 3.96 21.29 -4.54
CA ARG A 516 4.69 22.58 -4.45
C ARG A 516 6.17 22.53 -4.82
N ALA A 517 6.80 21.36 -4.92
CA ALA A 517 8.25 21.27 -5.14
C ALA A 517 8.73 21.95 -6.42
N ALA A 518 7.96 21.86 -7.52
CA ALA A 518 8.29 22.56 -8.77
C ALA A 518 8.35 24.08 -8.60
N HIS A 519 7.55 24.64 -7.69
CA HIS A 519 7.60 26.06 -7.35
C HIS A 519 8.85 26.40 -6.53
N TYR A 520 9.16 25.61 -5.50
CA TYR A 520 10.31 25.86 -4.62
C TYR A 520 11.66 25.65 -5.29
N LEU A 521 11.76 24.69 -6.21
CA LEU A 521 12.98 24.33 -6.91
C LEU A 521 13.19 25.09 -8.22
N LYS A 522 12.27 26.00 -8.56
CA LYS A 522 12.33 26.76 -9.81
C LYS A 522 13.59 27.61 -9.87
N ASP A 523 14.23 27.60 -11.04
CA ASP A 523 15.33 28.52 -11.36
C ASP A 523 14.90 29.97 -11.16
N THR A 524 15.82 30.76 -10.60
CA THR A 524 15.63 32.20 -10.50
C THR A 524 16.58 32.92 -11.44
N HIS A 525 16.22 34.13 -11.87
CA HIS A 525 17.02 34.93 -12.80
C HIS A 525 17.36 36.28 -12.17
N PRO A 526 18.35 36.32 -11.26
CA PRO A 526 18.88 37.58 -10.75
C PRO A 526 19.43 38.45 -11.88
N ARG A 527 19.57 39.75 -11.60
CA ARG A 527 20.15 40.68 -12.55
C ARG A 527 21.63 40.36 -12.76
N GLY A 528 22.06 40.35 -14.02
CA GLY A 528 23.48 40.29 -14.37
C GLY A 528 24.20 41.60 -14.06
N LEU A 529 25.52 41.51 -13.83
CA LEU A 529 26.40 42.65 -13.53
C LEU A 529 26.23 43.82 -14.53
N LEU A 530 25.98 43.52 -15.81
CA LEU A 530 25.72 44.50 -16.85
C LEU A 530 24.42 44.12 -17.57
N PRO A 531 23.28 44.76 -17.22
CA PRO A 531 21.99 44.44 -17.83
C PRO A 531 22.04 44.46 -19.36
N GLY A 532 21.61 43.36 -20.00
CA GLY A 532 21.63 43.19 -21.45
C GLY A 532 22.94 42.61 -22.02
N LEU A 533 24.05 42.75 -21.32
CA LEU A 533 25.35 42.15 -21.68
C LEU A 533 25.67 40.89 -20.88
N THR A 534 25.08 40.72 -19.70
CA THR A 534 25.17 39.48 -18.93
C THR A 534 23.78 39.01 -18.53
N SER A 535 23.58 37.69 -18.55
CA SER A 535 22.41 37.02 -17.98
C SER A 535 22.87 36.07 -16.87
N VAL A 536 22.14 36.05 -15.77
CA VAL A 536 22.43 35.18 -14.62
C VAL A 536 21.20 34.32 -14.34
N THR A 537 21.45 33.03 -14.13
CA THR A 537 20.45 32.07 -13.66
C THR A 537 20.99 31.40 -12.41
N GLU A 538 20.19 31.33 -11.36
CA GLU A 538 20.49 30.51 -10.18
C GLU A 538 19.63 29.25 -10.24
N VAL A 539 20.29 28.10 -10.31
CA VAL A 539 19.67 26.78 -10.36
C VAL A 539 19.82 26.05 -9.03
N ARG A 540 18.95 25.07 -8.75
CA ARG A 540 19.01 24.22 -7.56
C ARG A 540 19.55 22.84 -7.92
N VAL A 541 20.76 22.54 -7.45
CA VAL A 541 21.43 21.25 -7.69
C VAL A 541 21.24 20.35 -6.46
N PRO A 542 20.82 19.08 -6.58
CA PRO A 542 20.74 18.18 -5.43
C PRO A 542 22.10 18.03 -4.73
N ARG A 543 22.09 17.75 -3.42
CA ARG A 543 23.31 17.52 -2.63
C ARG A 543 24.06 16.26 -3.06
N GLY A 544 23.34 15.23 -3.51
CA GLY A 544 23.88 13.90 -3.82
C GLY A 544 23.13 12.83 -3.03
N VAL A 545 23.82 12.16 -2.10
CA VAL A 545 23.22 11.21 -1.15
C VAL A 545 23.00 11.89 0.20
N VAL A 546 21.77 11.80 0.71
CA VAL A 546 21.37 12.32 2.02
C VAL A 546 21.32 11.18 3.03
N GLY A 547 22.01 11.33 4.16
CA GLY A 547 21.88 10.45 5.30
C GLY A 547 20.74 10.91 6.21
N VAL A 548 19.74 10.07 6.44
CA VAL A 548 18.66 10.33 7.39
C VAL A 548 18.86 9.44 8.61
N VAL A 549 19.00 10.05 9.80
CA VAL A 549 19.11 9.35 11.07
C VAL A 549 17.82 9.59 11.86
N GLY A 550 16.91 8.62 11.78
CA GLY A 550 15.57 8.71 12.35
C GLY A 550 15.49 8.09 13.76
N PRO A 551 14.77 8.72 14.70
CA PRO A 551 14.52 8.20 16.04
C PRO A 551 13.29 7.28 16.08
N TRP A 552 13.14 6.58 17.20
CA TRP A 552 12.06 5.61 17.46
C TRP A 552 10.68 6.22 17.78
N ASN A 553 10.57 7.50 18.13
CA ASN A 553 9.33 8.04 18.69
C ASN A 553 8.25 8.31 17.62
N TYR A 554 8.65 8.71 16.41
CA TYR A 554 7.79 8.83 15.24
C TYR A 554 8.56 8.33 14.01
N PRO A 555 8.79 7.01 13.89
CA PRO A 555 9.72 6.43 12.91
C PRO A 555 9.29 6.65 11.46
N LEU A 556 7.99 6.68 11.17
CA LEU A 556 7.47 6.95 9.83
C LEU A 556 7.69 8.42 9.46
N PHE A 557 7.30 9.34 10.35
CA PHE A 557 7.41 10.77 10.07
C PHE A 557 8.86 11.29 10.08
N LEU A 558 9.65 10.89 11.08
CA LEU A 558 11.02 11.38 11.29
C LEU A 558 12.10 10.62 10.53
N SER A 559 11.70 9.62 9.73
CA SER A 559 12.59 8.95 8.78
C SER A 559 12.08 9.16 7.35
N ILE A 560 10.90 8.62 7.03
CA ILE A 560 10.37 8.63 5.66
C ILE A 560 9.85 10.03 5.32
N GLY A 561 9.12 10.68 6.23
CA GLY A 561 8.65 12.05 6.04
C GLY A 561 9.79 13.05 5.77
N ASP A 562 10.92 12.90 6.45
CA ASP A 562 12.12 13.72 6.20
C ASP A 562 12.87 13.33 4.91
N ALA A 563 12.77 12.07 4.46
CA ALA A 563 13.35 11.61 3.20
C ALA A 563 12.60 12.13 1.96
N VAL A 564 11.28 12.30 2.03
CA VAL A 564 10.42 12.74 0.92
C VAL A 564 10.92 14.02 0.22
N PRO A 565 11.16 15.15 0.91
CA PRO A 565 11.70 16.34 0.26
C PRO A 565 13.08 16.12 -0.36
N ALA A 566 13.93 15.29 0.22
CA ALA A 566 15.24 14.95 -0.36
C ALA A 566 15.09 14.19 -1.68
N LEU A 567 14.19 13.20 -1.73
CA LEU A 567 13.89 12.42 -2.93
C LEU A 567 13.32 13.33 -4.04
N ILE A 568 12.36 14.20 -3.75
CA ILE A 568 11.77 15.11 -4.74
C ILE A 568 12.81 16.13 -5.25
N ALA A 569 13.74 16.56 -4.40
CA ALA A 569 14.86 17.42 -4.79
C ALA A 569 15.89 16.72 -5.71
N GLY A 570 15.80 15.40 -5.91
CA GLY A 570 16.66 14.62 -6.79
C GLY A 570 17.85 13.95 -6.09
N ASN A 571 17.77 13.76 -4.77
CA ASN A 571 18.81 13.09 -3.99
C ASN A 571 18.54 11.59 -3.86
N GLY A 572 19.60 10.82 -3.63
CA GLY A 572 19.52 9.48 -3.07
C GLY A 572 19.45 9.56 -1.55
N VAL A 573 18.89 8.54 -0.89
CA VAL A 573 18.73 8.55 0.57
C VAL A 573 19.24 7.24 1.17
N VAL A 574 20.00 7.36 2.27
CA VAL A 574 20.31 6.22 3.13
C VAL A 574 19.78 6.52 4.53
N ILE A 575 18.83 5.70 4.97
CA ILE A 575 18.16 5.86 6.26
C ILE A 575 18.81 4.91 7.26
N LYS A 576 19.41 5.48 8.30
CA LYS A 576 19.76 4.73 9.51
C LYS A 576 18.53 4.69 10.40
N ALA A 577 17.84 3.57 10.38
CA ALA A 577 16.67 3.34 11.22
C ALA A 577 17.10 3.02 12.66
N ASP A 578 16.26 3.39 13.63
CA ASP A 578 16.41 2.91 14.99
C ASP A 578 16.05 1.41 15.05
N SER A 579 16.88 0.60 15.70
CA SER A 579 16.68 -0.85 15.77
C SER A 579 15.33 -1.25 16.40
N GLN A 580 14.76 -0.40 17.27
CA GLN A 580 13.46 -0.62 17.90
C GLN A 580 12.27 -0.41 16.96
N THR A 581 12.45 0.30 15.83
CA THR A 581 11.33 0.73 14.97
C THR A 581 11.64 0.63 13.48
N ALA A 582 12.60 -0.23 13.12
CA ALA A 582 13.08 -0.32 11.75
C ALA A 582 12.03 -0.90 10.80
N LEU A 583 11.06 -1.67 11.31
CA LEU A 583 10.09 -2.38 10.48
C LEU A 583 9.14 -1.40 9.78
N THR A 584 8.74 -0.32 10.46
CA THR A 584 8.03 0.83 9.88
C THR A 584 8.80 1.43 8.70
N VAL A 585 10.11 1.63 8.86
CA VAL A 585 10.97 2.25 7.83
C VAL A 585 11.14 1.31 6.63
N LEU A 586 11.38 0.03 6.88
CA LEU A 586 11.52 -1.00 5.85
C LEU A 586 10.23 -1.15 5.04
N TRP A 587 9.08 -1.20 5.72
CA TRP A 587 7.78 -1.28 5.09
C TRP A 587 7.50 -0.08 4.19
N ALA A 588 7.79 1.13 4.66
CA ALA A 588 7.59 2.34 3.89
C ALA A 588 8.59 2.48 2.72
N ALA A 589 9.83 2.02 2.88
CA ALA A 589 10.82 1.96 1.81
C ALA A 589 10.38 1.04 0.67
N GLU A 590 9.84 -0.13 0.99
CA GLU A 590 9.23 -1.02 -0.01
C GLU A 590 8.04 -0.36 -0.70
N LEU A 591 7.17 0.32 0.07
CA LEU A 591 6.00 0.99 -0.51
C LEU A 591 6.41 2.13 -1.46
N LEU A 592 7.51 2.83 -1.18
CA LEU A 592 8.11 3.80 -2.10
C LEU A 592 8.59 3.13 -3.40
N GLU A 593 9.26 1.99 -3.33
CA GLU A 593 9.67 1.23 -4.53
C GLU A 593 8.44 0.79 -5.34
N ARG A 594 7.41 0.25 -4.69
CA ARG A 594 6.12 -0.11 -5.32
C ARG A 594 5.40 1.09 -5.96
N SER A 595 5.65 2.30 -5.45
CA SER A 595 5.12 3.55 -6.02
C SER A 595 5.88 3.99 -7.29
N GLY A 596 6.95 3.30 -7.67
CA GLY A 596 7.78 3.58 -8.84
C GLY A 596 9.07 4.34 -8.53
N LEU A 597 9.49 4.37 -7.27
CA LEU A 597 10.82 4.86 -6.91
C LEU A 597 11.90 3.89 -7.45
N PRO A 598 12.99 4.37 -8.06
CA PRO A 598 14.05 3.48 -8.55
C PRO A 598 14.61 2.61 -7.43
N ARG A 599 14.66 1.30 -7.68
CA ARG A 599 15.29 0.33 -6.76
C ARG A 599 16.72 0.77 -6.49
N GLY A 600 17.12 0.75 -5.23
CA GLY A 600 18.48 1.16 -4.84
C GLY A 600 18.59 2.61 -4.41
N LEU A 601 17.65 3.49 -4.77
CA LEU A 601 17.70 4.92 -4.45
C LEU A 601 17.57 5.20 -2.95
N VAL A 602 16.68 4.47 -2.28
CA VAL A 602 16.55 4.44 -0.82
C VAL A 602 17.23 3.17 -0.31
N GLN A 603 18.13 3.32 0.66
CA GLN A 603 18.70 2.20 1.40
C GLN A 603 18.38 2.33 2.89
N VAL A 604 18.18 1.20 3.57
CA VAL A 604 17.96 1.16 5.02
C VAL A 604 19.10 0.40 5.68
N VAL A 605 19.73 1.01 6.67
CA VAL A 605 20.78 0.40 7.50
C VAL A 605 20.35 0.41 8.97
N VAL A 606 20.70 -0.63 9.71
CA VAL A 606 20.28 -0.84 11.10
C VAL A 606 21.50 -1.08 11.97
N GLY A 607 21.52 -0.57 13.20
CA GLY A 607 22.60 -0.83 14.15
C GLY A 607 22.87 0.32 15.11
N PRO A 608 23.94 0.27 15.91
CA PRO A 608 24.24 1.32 16.89
C PRO A 608 24.55 2.68 16.27
N GLY A 609 24.08 3.77 16.88
CA GLY A 609 24.37 5.14 16.44
C GLY A 609 25.85 5.49 16.37
N SER A 610 26.63 5.02 17.35
CA SER A 610 28.08 5.23 17.45
C SER A 610 28.89 4.57 16.33
N ILE A 611 28.35 3.55 15.66
CA ILE A 611 29.03 2.79 14.62
C ILE A 611 28.39 3.10 13.27
N VAL A 612 27.14 2.70 13.07
CA VAL A 612 26.41 2.84 11.80
C VAL A 612 26.07 4.29 11.51
N GLY A 613 25.67 5.06 12.52
CA GLY A 613 25.38 6.49 12.36
C GLY A 613 26.63 7.30 12.02
N ALA A 614 27.74 7.05 12.75
CA ALA A 614 29.02 7.69 12.46
C ALA A 614 29.54 7.31 11.05
N ALA A 615 29.47 6.03 10.67
CA ALA A 615 29.83 5.58 9.33
C ALA A 615 28.99 6.26 8.23
N LEU A 616 27.69 6.45 8.47
CA LEU A 616 26.81 7.12 7.52
C LEU A 616 27.22 8.58 7.33
N ILE A 617 27.46 9.29 8.43
CA ILE A 617 27.92 10.69 8.41
C ILE A 617 29.26 10.80 7.69
N ASP A 618 30.11 9.77 7.67
CA ASP A 618 31.39 9.74 6.95
C ASP A 618 31.27 9.55 5.44
N ALA A 619 30.12 9.10 4.94
CA ALA A 619 29.95 8.68 3.55
C ALA A 619 29.00 9.57 2.72
N VAL A 620 28.05 10.27 3.36
CA VAL A 620 26.99 11.05 2.66
C VAL A 620 27.38 12.50 2.34
N ASP A 621 26.55 13.21 1.58
CA ASP A 621 26.78 14.61 1.14
C ASP A 621 25.95 15.64 1.96
N TYR A 622 24.97 15.17 2.74
CA TYR A 622 24.19 15.97 3.68
C TYR A 622 23.58 15.06 4.76
N VAL A 623 23.39 15.55 5.99
CA VAL A 623 22.80 14.77 7.10
C VAL A 623 21.52 15.41 7.62
N CYS A 624 20.44 14.64 7.70
CA CYS A 624 19.24 14.98 8.46
C CYS A 624 19.21 14.11 9.73
N PHE A 625 19.30 14.74 10.89
CA PHE A 625 19.34 14.05 12.17
C PHE A 625 18.22 14.55 13.08
N THR A 626 17.46 13.62 13.64
CA THR A 626 16.53 13.91 14.73
C THR A 626 16.88 13.05 15.94
N GLY A 627 17.01 13.66 17.13
CA GLY A 627 17.37 12.94 18.35
C GLY A 627 17.76 13.85 19.51
N SER A 628 18.46 13.32 20.51
CA SER A 628 18.86 14.12 21.69
C SER A 628 19.85 15.23 21.34
N THR A 629 19.82 16.34 22.10
CA THR A 629 20.75 17.46 21.93
C THR A 629 22.22 17.03 22.04
N ARG A 630 22.53 16.12 22.96
CA ARG A 630 23.88 15.55 23.13
C ARG A 630 24.36 14.85 21.87
N ALA A 631 23.54 13.98 21.29
CA ALA A 631 23.87 13.28 20.05
C ALA A 631 23.97 14.26 18.87
N GLY A 632 23.05 15.24 18.79
CA GLY A 632 23.08 16.28 17.77
C GLY A 632 24.40 17.07 17.72
N ARG A 633 24.97 17.43 18.87
CA ARG A 633 26.28 18.10 18.92
C ARG A 633 27.41 17.25 18.33
N ILE A 634 27.40 15.93 18.57
CA ILE A 634 28.38 15.00 18.01
C ILE A 634 28.22 14.92 16.49
N VAL A 635 26.99 14.76 16.01
CA VAL A 635 26.67 14.72 14.58
C VAL A 635 27.08 16.02 13.88
N GLY A 636 26.74 17.17 14.46
CA GLY A 636 27.10 18.48 13.93
C GLY A 636 28.61 18.70 13.87
N ALA A 637 29.36 18.27 14.89
CA ALA A 637 30.82 18.34 14.89
C ALA A 637 31.44 17.46 13.79
N GLN A 638 30.94 16.23 13.63
CA GLN A 638 31.43 15.30 12.61
C GLN A 638 31.11 15.80 11.18
N ALA A 639 29.88 16.27 10.94
CA ALA A 639 29.47 16.88 9.68
C ALA A 639 30.33 18.11 9.34
N GLY A 640 30.60 18.96 10.34
CA GLY A 640 31.50 20.10 10.21
C GLY A 640 32.93 19.71 9.83
N GLY A 641 33.46 18.62 10.38
CA GLY A 641 34.77 18.06 10.00
C GLY A 641 34.84 17.62 8.53
N ARG A 642 33.71 17.24 7.93
CA ARG A 642 33.59 16.90 6.49
C ARG A 642 33.16 18.06 5.60
N LEU A 643 32.86 19.23 6.17
CA LEU A 643 32.33 20.40 5.47
C LEU A 643 31.01 20.11 4.71
N ILE A 644 30.19 19.21 5.24
CA ILE A 644 28.85 18.94 4.70
C ILE A 644 27.77 19.63 5.54
N GLY A 645 26.64 19.94 4.91
CA GLY A 645 25.49 20.50 5.62
C GLY A 645 24.80 19.47 6.51
N CYS A 646 24.18 19.93 7.59
CA CYS A 646 23.27 19.12 8.38
C CYS A 646 22.02 19.89 8.82
N SER A 647 20.93 19.16 9.04
CA SER A 647 19.72 19.60 9.74
C SER A 647 19.67 18.80 11.03
N LEU A 648 19.67 19.47 12.17
CA LEU A 648 19.59 18.85 13.50
C LEU A 648 18.30 19.29 14.15
N GLU A 649 17.44 18.33 14.45
CA GLU A 649 16.16 18.53 15.12
C GLU A 649 16.22 17.86 16.49
N LEU A 650 16.33 18.67 17.55
CA LEU A 650 16.77 18.19 18.87
C LEU A 650 15.68 18.34 19.94
N GLY A 651 16.03 18.12 21.20
CA GLY A 651 15.09 18.13 22.32
C GLY A 651 14.49 19.51 22.63
N GLY A 652 13.44 19.50 23.45
CA GLY A 652 12.76 20.70 23.92
C GLY A 652 12.36 20.63 25.39
N LYS A 653 12.24 21.80 26.05
CA LYS A 653 11.59 21.94 27.36
C LYS A 653 10.45 22.96 27.25
N ASN A 654 9.46 22.58 26.43
CA ASN A 654 8.56 23.52 25.79
C ASN A 654 7.57 24.16 26.79
N PRO A 655 7.43 25.50 26.78
CA PRO A 655 6.53 26.21 27.68
C PRO A 655 5.12 26.40 27.09
N MET A 656 4.12 26.41 27.97
CA MET A 656 2.76 26.86 27.70
C MET A 656 2.42 28.02 28.64
N ILE A 657 1.95 29.15 28.12
CA ILE A 657 1.49 30.29 28.93
C ILE A 657 -0.03 30.34 28.88
N VAL A 658 -0.68 30.43 30.04
CA VAL A 658 -2.14 30.55 30.17
C VAL A 658 -2.46 31.89 30.84
N CYS A 659 -2.94 32.85 30.03
CA CYS A 659 -3.26 34.21 30.48
C CYS A 659 -4.54 34.25 31.33
N HIS A 660 -4.72 35.30 32.13
CA HIS A 660 -5.90 35.45 33.02
C HIS A 660 -7.26 35.33 32.31
N ASP A 661 -7.33 35.71 31.04
CA ASP A 661 -8.55 35.71 30.22
C ASP A 661 -8.73 34.43 29.40
N ALA A 662 -7.80 33.47 29.51
CA ALA A 662 -7.87 32.22 28.77
C ALA A 662 -9.18 31.47 29.07
N ASP A 663 -9.69 30.79 28.04
CA ASP A 663 -10.68 29.74 28.28
C ASP A 663 -9.99 28.55 28.94
N VAL A 664 -10.21 28.39 30.25
CA VAL A 664 -9.53 27.38 31.06
C VAL A 664 -9.86 25.97 30.58
N ASP A 665 -11.11 25.71 30.19
CA ASP A 665 -11.53 24.36 29.78
C ASP A 665 -10.81 23.98 28.46
N ALA A 666 -10.79 24.90 27.49
CA ALA A 666 -10.06 24.70 26.24
C ALA A 666 -8.54 24.59 26.43
N ALA A 667 -7.97 25.42 27.31
CA ALA A 667 -6.53 25.37 27.64
C ALA A 667 -6.14 24.06 28.31
N VAL A 668 -6.99 23.50 29.17
CA VAL A 668 -6.77 22.19 29.79
C VAL A 668 -6.81 21.09 28.72
N GLU A 669 -7.79 21.07 27.82
CA GLU A 669 -7.83 20.08 26.73
C GLU A 669 -6.59 20.16 25.82
N GLY A 670 -6.15 21.37 25.50
CA GLY A 670 -4.91 21.60 24.76
C GLY A 670 -3.67 21.13 25.52
N ALA A 671 -3.61 21.37 26.83
CA ALA A 671 -2.54 20.88 27.68
C ALA A 671 -2.50 19.35 27.71
N ILE A 672 -3.64 18.66 27.87
CA ILE A 672 -3.69 17.18 27.86
C ILE A 672 -3.09 16.64 26.55
N LYS A 673 -3.54 17.16 25.41
CA LYS A 673 -3.00 16.76 24.09
C LYS A 673 -1.51 17.07 23.98
N GLY A 674 -1.09 18.26 24.40
CA GLY A 674 0.29 18.71 24.30
C GLY A 674 1.27 18.07 25.28
N CYS A 675 0.81 17.50 26.40
CA CYS A 675 1.69 16.90 27.41
C CYS A 675 1.77 15.36 27.29
N PHE A 676 0.66 14.71 26.90
CA PHE A 676 0.52 13.25 27.08
C PHE A 676 0.39 12.46 25.78
N THR A 677 0.28 13.11 24.62
CA THR A 677 0.32 12.41 23.33
C THR A 677 1.61 11.60 23.20
N ASN A 678 1.51 10.35 22.74
CA ASN A 678 2.63 9.40 22.64
C ASN A 678 3.37 9.18 23.99
N SER A 679 2.65 9.22 25.10
CA SER A 679 3.23 9.12 26.45
C SER A 679 4.26 10.22 26.72
N GLY A 680 4.04 11.42 26.16
CA GLY A 680 4.96 12.55 26.24
C GLY A 680 6.25 12.41 25.42
N GLN A 681 6.45 11.30 24.69
CA GLN A 681 7.63 11.03 23.85
C GLN A 681 7.52 11.76 22.49
N LEU A 682 7.41 13.08 22.56
CA LEU A 682 7.28 13.99 21.43
C LEU A 682 8.15 15.20 21.75
N CYS A 683 9.08 15.57 20.85
CA CYS A 683 9.98 16.71 21.10
C CYS A 683 9.24 18.05 21.26
N LEU A 684 7.99 18.12 20.78
CA LEU A 684 7.09 19.27 20.89
C LEU A 684 6.25 19.26 22.18
N SER A 685 6.37 18.23 23.02
CA SER A 685 5.58 18.08 24.24
C SER A 685 5.76 19.28 25.16
N ILE A 686 4.64 19.78 25.69
CA ILE A 686 4.63 20.81 26.73
C ILE A 686 5.07 20.15 28.04
N GLU A 687 6.14 20.65 28.64
CA GLU A 687 6.66 20.11 29.92
C GLU A 687 6.61 21.15 31.05
N ARG A 688 6.39 22.44 30.72
CA ARG A 688 6.25 23.55 31.67
C ARG A 688 5.02 24.39 31.33
N ILE A 689 4.07 24.50 32.25
CA ILE A 689 2.87 25.34 32.10
C ILE A 689 2.97 26.49 33.08
N TYR A 690 2.89 27.73 32.58
CA TYR A 690 2.85 28.96 33.34
C TYR A 690 1.44 29.53 33.28
N VAL A 691 0.79 29.66 34.44
CA VAL A 691 -0.61 30.07 34.54
C VAL A 691 -0.71 31.35 35.35
N ASP A 692 -1.53 32.29 34.89
CA ASP A 692 -1.80 33.52 35.62
C ASP A 692 -2.32 33.20 37.04
N ARG A 693 -1.76 33.87 38.06
CA ARG A 693 -2.07 33.59 39.46
C ARG A 693 -3.57 33.64 39.77
N GLY A 694 -4.34 34.49 39.10
CA GLY A 694 -5.78 34.63 39.33
C GLY A 694 -6.61 33.41 38.92
N ILE A 695 -6.09 32.55 38.04
CA ILE A 695 -6.77 31.34 37.55
C ILE A 695 -5.99 30.04 37.83
N PHE A 696 -4.84 30.13 38.49
CA PHE A 696 -3.93 29.01 38.74
C PHE A 696 -4.63 27.80 39.39
N ASP A 697 -5.31 28.00 40.52
CA ASP A 697 -5.94 26.90 41.26
C ASP A 697 -7.04 26.22 40.45
N ARG A 698 -7.83 27.00 39.72
CA ARG A 698 -8.89 26.48 38.84
C ARG A 698 -8.29 25.64 37.72
N PHE A 699 -7.28 26.16 37.02
CA PHE A 699 -6.61 25.45 35.93
C PHE A 699 -5.94 24.16 36.42
N ALA A 700 -5.19 24.24 37.51
CA ALA A 700 -4.47 23.08 38.07
C ALA A 700 -5.44 21.96 38.50
N ALA A 701 -6.55 22.31 39.14
CA ALA A 701 -7.57 21.34 39.55
C ALA A 701 -8.25 20.67 38.33
N GLN A 702 -8.59 21.44 37.30
CA GLN A 702 -9.19 20.88 36.08
C GLN A 702 -8.19 20.03 35.28
N LEU A 703 -6.93 20.44 35.18
CA LEU A 703 -5.88 19.66 34.52
C LEU A 703 -5.74 18.29 35.17
N VAL A 704 -5.68 18.23 36.50
CA VAL A 704 -5.64 16.96 37.25
C VAL A 704 -6.86 16.10 36.94
N GLU A 705 -8.06 16.67 36.96
CA GLU A 705 -9.30 15.92 36.72
C GLU A 705 -9.38 15.38 35.29
N HIS A 706 -8.97 16.17 34.28
CA HIS A 706 -8.90 15.69 32.90
C HIS A 706 -7.81 14.63 32.70
N THR A 707 -6.67 14.79 33.36
CA THR A 707 -5.55 13.82 33.31
C THR A 707 -5.98 12.48 33.87
N ARG A 708 -6.76 12.48 34.97
CA ARG A 708 -7.32 11.26 35.59
C ARG A 708 -8.24 10.47 34.65
N ARG A 709 -8.87 11.12 33.67
CA ARG A 709 -9.80 10.49 32.72
C ARG A 709 -9.11 9.79 31.55
N LEU A 710 -7.80 9.99 31.37
CA LEU A 710 -7.05 9.30 30.31
C LEU A 710 -7.08 7.80 30.52
N ARG A 711 -7.51 7.07 29.48
CA ARG A 711 -7.50 5.61 29.46
C ARG A 711 -6.14 5.13 29.00
N LEU A 712 -5.46 4.40 29.88
CA LEU A 712 -4.19 3.73 29.58
C LEU A 712 -4.47 2.26 29.29
N GLY A 713 -3.77 1.67 28.32
CA GLY A 713 -3.90 0.25 28.06
C GLY A 713 -3.17 -0.24 26.82
N GLN A 714 -3.30 -1.55 26.60
CA GLN A 714 -2.77 -2.24 25.42
C GLN A 714 -3.92 -2.53 24.46
N SER A 715 -4.13 -1.66 23.47
CA SER A 715 -5.18 -1.87 22.48
C SER A 715 -4.72 -1.43 21.09
N TYR A 716 -5.07 -2.24 20.10
CA TYR A 716 -4.98 -1.91 18.67
C TYR A 716 -6.28 -1.24 18.17
N GLY A 717 -7.17 -0.82 19.07
CA GLY A 717 -8.38 -0.05 18.80
C GLY A 717 -8.25 1.44 19.18
N TYR A 718 -9.32 2.20 18.96
CA TYR A 718 -9.41 3.63 19.29
C TYR A 718 -9.96 3.89 20.72
N ASP A 719 -9.91 2.90 21.59
CA ASP A 719 -10.47 2.92 22.95
C ASP A 719 -9.47 3.35 24.03
N ILE A 720 -8.19 3.53 23.66
CA ILE A 720 -7.11 3.93 24.57
C ILE A 720 -6.55 5.29 24.16
N ASP A 721 -6.27 6.12 25.15
CA ASP A 721 -5.76 7.49 24.96
C ASP A 721 -4.23 7.53 25.05
N MET A 722 -3.60 6.67 25.87
CA MET A 722 -2.15 6.64 26.09
C MET A 722 -1.61 5.20 26.23
N GLY A 723 -0.49 4.92 25.54
CA GLY A 723 0.24 3.64 25.61
C GLY A 723 1.37 3.66 26.66
N PRO A 724 2.31 2.70 26.60
CA PRO A 724 3.51 2.70 27.45
C PRO A 724 4.57 3.72 26.97
N LEU A 725 5.66 3.83 27.72
CA LEU A 725 6.94 4.34 27.20
C LEU A 725 7.60 3.28 26.30
N THR A 726 8.57 3.69 25.48
CA THR A 726 9.17 2.81 24.46
C THR A 726 10.27 1.91 25.03
N SER A 727 10.95 2.31 26.11
CA SER A 727 12.04 1.52 26.69
C SER A 727 12.12 1.59 28.22
N ALA A 728 12.74 0.57 28.82
CA ALA A 728 13.02 0.52 30.26
C ALA A 728 14.00 1.61 30.72
N GLU A 729 14.94 2.02 29.85
CA GLU A 729 15.87 3.12 30.14
C GLU A 729 15.14 4.46 30.24
N GLN A 730 14.18 4.68 29.34
CA GLN A 730 13.37 5.89 29.36
C GLN A 730 12.44 5.91 30.59
N LEU A 731 11.83 4.78 30.94
CA LEU A 731 11.05 4.66 32.18
C LEU A 731 11.88 5.01 33.43
N LYS A 732 13.12 4.50 33.52
CA LYS A 732 14.03 4.81 34.64
C LYS A 732 14.36 6.31 34.69
N THR A 733 14.58 6.95 33.53
CA THR A 733 14.86 8.38 33.44
C THR A 733 13.69 9.22 33.95
N VAL A 734 12.47 8.87 33.53
CA VAL A 734 11.24 9.55 33.98
C VAL A 734 11.07 9.42 35.49
N ILE A 735 11.19 8.21 36.04
CA ILE A 735 11.09 7.96 37.49
C ILE A 735 12.12 8.80 38.25
N ALA A 736 13.39 8.76 37.83
CA ALA A 736 14.46 9.47 38.51
C ALA A 736 14.25 10.99 38.52
N GLN A 737 13.76 11.58 37.42
CA GLN A 737 13.48 13.01 37.36
C GLN A 737 12.29 13.41 38.26
N VAL A 738 11.24 12.58 38.34
CA VAL A 738 10.10 12.81 39.23
C VAL A 738 10.53 12.68 40.69
N GLU A 739 11.29 11.66 41.05
CA GLU A 739 11.81 11.44 42.41
C GLU A 739 12.75 12.58 42.85
N ASP A 740 13.64 13.05 41.97
CA ASP A 740 14.51 14.20 42.23
C ASP A 740 13.68 15.47 42.52
N ALA A 741 12.66 15.73 41.71
CA ALA A 741 11.78 16.88 41.89
C ALA A 741 11.04 16.81 43.24
N VAL A 742 10.46 15.66 43.58
CA VAL A 742 9.75 15.44 44.85
C VAL A 742 10.68 15.58 46.05
N THR A 743 11.88 15.01 45.98
CA THR A 743 12.89 15.11 47.05
C THR A 743 13.30 16.55 47.32
N LYS A 744 13.29 17.40 46.28
CA LYS A 744 13.61 18.83 46.37
C LYS A 744 12.39 19.71 46.73
N GLY A 745 11.20 19.12 46.91
CA GLY A 745 10.01 19.81 47.40
C GLY A 745 8.86 19.97 46.41
N ALA A 746 8.94 19.38 45.22
CA ALA A 746 7.82 19.36 44.29
C ALA A 746 6.63 18.56 44.85
N GLN A 747 5.42 18.99 44.52
CA GLN A 747 4.18 18.29 44.88
C GLN A 747 3.62 17.52 43.69
N VAL A 748 3.42 16.22 43.84
CA VAL A 748 2.67 15.40 42.88
C VAL A 748 1.18 15.65 43.08
N ARG A 749 0.54 16.32 42.12
CA ARG A 749 -0.91 16.56 42.14
C ARG A 749 -1.70 15.36 41.62
N PHE A 750 -1.12 14.62 40.68
CA PHE A 750 -1.65 13.36 40.13
C PHE A 750 -0.54 12.54 39.48
N GLY A 751 -0.70 11.21 39.43
CA GLY A 751 0.20 10.30 38.75
C GLY A 751 1.45 9.95 39.55
N GLY A 752 2.58 9.79 38.84
CA GLY A 752 3.90 9.56 39.42
C GLY A 752 4.24 8.10 39.69
N ARG A 753 3.46 7.13 39.17
CA ARG A 753 3.60 5.71 39.48
C ARG A 753 3.71 4.85 38.22
N THR A 754 4.40 3.72 38.35
CA THR A 754 4.40 2.66 37.34
C THR A 754 3.05 1.92 37.34
N ARG A 755 2.63 1.46 36.16
CA ARG A 755 1.39 0.69 35.98
C ARG A 755 1.72 -0.71 35.48
N GLY A 756 2.45 -1.46 36.31
CA GLY A 756 2.84 -2.85 36.03
C GLY A 756 1.65 -3.78 35.80
N ASP A 757 0.47 -3.42 36.30
CA ASP A 757 -0.81 -4.09 36.02
C ASP A 757 -1.25 -3.96 34.54
N LEU A 758 -0.83 -2.90 33.85
CA LEU A 758 -1.09 -2.68 32.42
C LEU A 758 0.08 -3.13 31.54
N GLY A 759 1.29 -3.26 32.07
CA GLY A 759 2.48 -3.71 31.34
C GLY A 759 3.79 -3.14 31.92
N PRO A 760 4.96 -3.66 31.49
CA PRO A 760 6.25 -3.38 32.12
C PRO A 760 6.73 -1.93 31.92
N LEU A 761 6.27 -1.26 30.86
CA LEU A 761 6.73 0.09 30.49
C LEU A 761 5.68 1.20 30.69
N PHE A 762 4.56 0.91 31.34
CA PHE A 762 3.53 1.91 31.60
C PHE A 762 3.88 2.80 32.81
N TYR A 763 3.69 4.11 32.64
CA TYR A 763 3.84 5.12 33.68
C TYR A 763 2.64 6.07 33.65
N GLU A 764 2.14 6.48 34.81
CA GLU A 764 0.99 7.37 34.91
C GLU A 764 1.31 8.76 34.33
N PRO A 765 0.35 9.39 33.63
CA PRO A 765 0.49 10.80 33.30
C PRO A 765 0.55 11.60 34.59
N THR A 766 1.58 12.44 34.72
CA THR A 766 2.01 13.02 35.99
C THR A 766 1.95 14.54 35.94
N VAL A 767 1.27 15.14 36.91
CA VAL A 767 1.14 16.60 37.05
C VAL A 767 1.80 17.03 38.35
N LEU A 768 2.79 17.91 38.26
CA LEU A 768 3.56 18.44 39.38
C LEU A 768 3.30 19.95 39.58
N THR A 769 3.29 20.40 40.83
CA THR A 769 3.40 21.82 41.20
C THR A 769 4.61 22.02 42.10
N ASP A 770 4.98 23.28 42.33
CA ASP A 770 6.04 23.65 43.28
C ASP A 770 7.41 23.03 42.96
N VAL A 771 7.66 22.73 41.67
CA VAL A 771 8.93 22.17 41.22
C VAL A 771 10.02 23.25 41.33
N PRO A 772 11.03 23.07 42.19
CA PRO A 772 12.06 24.08 42.36
C PRO A 772 13.01 24.14 41.16
N ARG A 773 13.69 25.27 40.96
CA ARG A 773 14.54 25.51 39.77
C ARG A 773 15.75 24.58 39.68
N GLU A 774 16.20 24.07 40.82
CA GLU A 774 17.30 23.13 40.97
C GLU A 774 16.89 21.66 40.69
N ALA A 775 15.60 21.35 40.52
CA ALA A 775 15.17 20.03 40.10
C ALA A 775 15.59 19.77 38.66
N VAL A 776 16.07 18.56 38.37
CA VAL A 776 16.47 18.17 37.00
C VAL A 776 15.29 18.34 36.04
N LEU A 777 14.10 17.94 36.50
CA LEU A 777 12.83 18.09 35.79
C LEU A 777 12.49 19.54 35.41
N TYR A 778 13.02 20.56 36.09
CA TYR A 778 12.80 21.97 35.70
C TYR A 778 13.58 22.33 34.43
N ALA A 779 14.82 21.85 34.31
CA ALA A 779 15.79 22.32 33.32
C ALA A 779 15.98 21.37 32.12
N GLU A 780 15.91 20.06 32.35
CA GLU A 780 16.20 19.02 31.36
C GLU A 780 14.92 18.42 30.77
N GLU A 781 14.95 18.04 29.50
CA GLU A 781 13.86 17.33 28.84
C GLU A 781 13.57 16.00 29.55
N THR A 782 12.30 15.75 29.86
CA THR A 782 11.87 14.51 30.49
C THR A 782 11.54 13.45 29.44
N PHE A 783 10.92 13.86 28.32
CA PHE A 783 10.52 12.97 27.22
C PHE A 783 9.65 11.79 27.71
N GLY A 784 8.72 12.10 28.60
CA GLY A 784 7.78 11.18 29.22
C GLY A 784 6.51 11.92 29.62
N PRO A 785 5.49 11.23 30.17
CA PRO A 785 4.17 11.83 30.38
C PRO A 785 4.16 12.64 31.67
N VAL A 786 4.98 13.68 31.76
CA VAL A 786 5.18 14.48 32.98
C VAL A 786 5.17 15.97 32.65
N VAL A 787 4.38 16.73 33.41
CA VAL A 787 4.29 18.19 33.26
C VAL A 787 4.35 18.89 34.61
N SER A 788 4.96 20.07 34.61
CA SER A 788 5.07 20.95 35.78
C SER A 788 4.27 22.24 35.57
N VAL A 789 3.55 22.68 36.60
CA VAL A 789 2.67 23.86 36.54
C VAL A 789 3.12 24.92 37.54
N TYR A 790 3.23 26.16 37.08
CA TYR A 790 3.77 27.31 37.82
C TYR A 790 2.82 28.51 37.75
N PRO A 791 2.60 29.23 38.85
CA PRO A 791 1.92 30.52 38.78
C PRO A 791 2.87 31.61 38.25
N PHE A 792 2.32 32.63 37.58
CA PHE A 792 3.01 33.88 37.30
C PHE A 792 2.17 35.09 37.71
N ASP A 793 2.83 36.22 38.00
CA ASP A 793 2.19 37.48 38.40
C ASP A 793 2.01 38.44 37.23
N THR A 794 3.01 38.54 36.37
CA THR A 794 2.96 39.38 35.16
C THR A 794 3.32 38.58 33.91
N GLU A 795 2.86 39.06 32.75
CA GLU A 795 3.22 38.45 31.47
C GLU A 795 4.72 38.47 31.21
N ASP A 796 5.41 39.50 31.70
CA ASP A 796 6.86 39.62 31.57
C ASP A 796 7.57 38.51 32.34
N ASP A 797 7.09 38.18 33.54
CA ASP A 797 7.60 37.05 34.32
C ASP A 797 7.37 35.71 33.59
N ALA A 798 6.18 35.54 33.00
CA ALA A 798 5.84 34.35 32.22
C ALA A 798 6.76 34.20 31.00
N ILE A 799 7.06 35.29 30.28
CA ILE A 799 7.97 35.28 29.13
C ILE A 799 9.41 34.98 29.57
N VAL A 800 9.89 35.57 30.66
CA VAL A 800 11.23 35.29 31.21
C VAL A 800 11.34 33.81 31.59
N ALA A 801 10.33 33.24 32.24
CA ALA A 801 10.30 31.83 32.62
C ALA A 801 10.16 30.90 31.41
N ALA A 802 9.32 31.24 30.44
CA ALA A 802 9.20 30.49 29.19
C ALA A 802 10.55 30.40 28.44
N ASN A 803 11.29 31.50 28.40
CA ASN A 803 12.59 31.61 27.73
C ASN A 803 13.78 31.10 28.56
N SER A 804 13.56 30.63 29.79
CA SER A 804 14.63 30.11 30.64
C SER A 804 15.14 28.75 30.14
N GLY A 805 16.44 28.49 30.27
CA GLY A 805 17.09 27.26 29.83
C GLY A 805 17.74 27.39 28.45
N ILE A 806 18.17 26.25 27.92
CA ILE A 806 18.97 26.17 26.67
C ILE A 806 18.13 25.87 25.42
N TYR A 807 16.91 25.35 25.60
CA TYR A 807 16.04 24.92 24.51
C TYR A 807 15.25 26.07 23.89
N GLY A 808 14.65 25.82 22.73
CA GLY A 808 13.81 26.75 21.98
C GLY A 808 13.10 26.09 20.80
N LEU A 809 12.39 24.98 21.02
CA LEU A 809 11.74 24.22 19.96
C LEU A 809 10.30 24.69 19.69
N SER A 810 9.39 24.37 20.62
CA SER A 810 7.96 24.67 20.53
C SER A 810 7.51 25.48 21.75
N ALA A 811 6.41 26.21 21.62
CA ALA A 811 5.71 26.84 22.75
C ALA A 811 4.22 27.03 22.44
N SER A 812 3.45 27.38 23.47
CA SER A 812 2.01 27.62 23.38
C SER A 812 1.58 28.82 24.24
N VAL A 813 0.60 29.60 23.78
CA VAL A 813 0.00 30.74 24.49
C VAL A 813 -1.52 30.63 24.43
N TRP A 814 -2.20 30.76 25.57
CA TRP A 814 -3.66 30.65 25.69
C TRP A 814 -4.27 31.93 26.22
N THR A 815 -5.20 32.51 25.46
CA THR A 815 -5.87 33.79 25.76
C THR A 815 -7.09 33.95 24.84
N ARG A 816 -8.11 34.71 25.27
CA ARG A 816 -9.25 35.06 24.40
C ARG A 816 -8.90 36.20 23.44
N ASP A 817 -7.92 37.03 23.77
CA ASP A 817 -7.37 38.06 22.89
C ASP A 817 -6.28 37.48 21.96
N ILE A 818 -6.65 37.16 20.72
CA ILE A 818 -5.72 36.60 19.72
C ILE A 818 -4.55 37.54 19.41
N GLU A 819 -4.77 38.86 19.38
CA GLU A 819 -3.69 39.81 19.11
C GLU A 819 -2.69 39.84 20.26
N ARG A 820 -3.17 39.78 21.51
CA ARG A 820 -2.31 39.60 22.69
C ARG A 820 -1.53 38.31 22.61
N GLY A 821 -2.18 37.20 22.28
CA GLY A 821 -1.53 35.90 22.09
C GLY A 821 -0.38 35.99 21.09
N GLN A 822 -0.61 36.63 19.94
CA GLN A 822 0.43 36.86 18.93
C GLN A 822 1.55 37.80 19.40
N ARG A 823 1.24 38.85 20.17
CA ARG A 823 2.26 39.74 20.77
C ARG A 823 3.17 38.99 21.74
N LEU A 824 2.59 38.15 22.60
CA LEU A 824 3.35 37.30 23.52
C LEU A 824 4.17 36.25 22.77
N ALA A 825 3.57 35.59 21.78
CA ALA A 825 4.24 34.58 20.97
C ALA A 825 5.54 35.09 20.32
N ARG A 826 5.54 36.32 19.81
CA ARG A 826 6.74 36.96 19.22
C ARG A 826 7.89 37.17 20.21
N ARG A 827 7.62 37.14 21.51
CA ARG A 827 8.61 37.33 22.58
C ARG A 827 9.18 36.02 23.11
N ILE A 828 8.56 34.88 22.76
CA ILE A 828 9.03 33.56 23.14
C ILE A 828 10.12 33.11 22.15
N ILE A 829 11.24 32.62 22.67
CA ILE A 829 12.37 32.12 21.90
C ILE A 829 12.13 30.64 21.63
N ALA A 830 11.31 30.38 20.62
CA ALA A 830 11.03 29.05 20.10
C ALA A 830 10.87 29.12 18.58
N GLY A 831 11.17 28.02 17.90
CA GLY A 831 11.02 27.93 16.46
C GLY A 831 9.57 27.84 15.98
N ALA A 832 8.66 27.36 16.83
CA ALA A 832 7.22 27.40 16.62
C ALA A 832 6.50 27.83 17.90
N VAL A 833 5.50 28.70 17.78
CA VAL A 833 4.64 29.11 18.89
C VAL A 833 3.19 29.07 18.45
N ASN A 834 2.37 28.32 19.20
CA ASN A 834 0.95 28.17 18.95
C ASN A 834 0.15 29.15 19.82
N VAL A 835 -0.96 29.67 19.30
CA VAL A 835 -1.93 30.46 20.08
C VAL A 835 -3.24 29.66 20.11
N ASN A 836 -3.69 29.31 21.32
CA ASN A 836 -4.88 28.48 21.58
C ASN A 836 -4.83 27.07 20.95
N ASP A 837 -3.63 26.51 20.83
CA ASP A 837 -3.37 25.11 20.47
C ASP A 837 -2.09 24.63 21.16
N GLY A 838 -1.99 23.33 21.44
CA GLY A 838 -0.85 22.75 22.16
C GLY A 838 0.43 22.66 21.33
N TYR A 839 0.33 22.22 20.08
CA TYR A 839 1.46 22.04 19.16
C TYR A 839 1.03 21.72 17.71
N ALA A 840 -0.16 21.13 17.54
CA ALA A 840 -0.67 20.55 16.30
C ALA A 840 -0.83 21.58 15.18
N ALA A 841 -1.26 22.81 15.48
CA ALA A 841 -1.51 23.83 14.47
C ALA A 841 -0.22 24.22 13.72
N ALA A 842 0.89 24.39 14.44
CA ALA A 842 2.19 24.68 13.83
C ALA A 842 2.75 23.50 13.03
N ILE A 843 2.85 22.30 13.64
CA ILE A 843 3.45 21.13 12.96
C ILE A 843 2.60 20.64 11.78
N GLY A 844 1.28 20.80 11.83
CA GLY A 844 0.35 20.42 10.77
C GLY A 844 0.30 21.42 9.62
N SER A 845 0.75 22.66 9.83
CA SER A 845 0.82 23.69 8.79
C SER A 845 2.07 23.50 7.94
N VAL A 846 2.11 22.45 7.13
CA VAL A 846 3.30 21.98 6.37
C VAL A 846 3.92 22.98 5.38
N GLU A 847 3.24 24.08 5.06
CA GLU A 847 3.79 25.20 4.27
C GLU A 847 4.64 26.15 5.13
N ALA A 848 4.41 26.18 6.45
CA ALA A 848 5.24 26.90 7.40
C ALA A 848 6.50 26.08 7.75
N GLN A 849 7.57 26.78 8.10
CA GLN A 849 8.80 26.14 8.54
C GLN A 849 8.67 25.67 9.98
N MET A 850 9.16 24.46 10.25
CA MET A 850 9.25 23.91 11.59
C MET A 850 10.71 23.61 11.94
N GLY A 851 11.09 23.71 13.21
CA GLY A 851 12.46 23.42 13.67
C GLY A 851 12.81 24.21 14.92
N GLY A 852 13.97 23.94 15.52
CA GLY A 852 14.39 24.57 16.77
C GLY A 852 15.11 25.92 16.63
N MET A 853 15.28 26.59 17.76
CA MET A 853 16.25 27.64 18.02
C MET A 853 17.19 27.18 19.16
N ARG A 854 18.34 27.84 19.34
CA ARG A 854 19.33 27.51 20.38
C ARG A 854 19.73 26.03 20.31
N ASP A 855 19.78 25.33 21.45
CA ASP A 855 20.19 23.93 21.54
C ASP A 855 19.13 22.93 21.07
N SER A 856 17.95 23.42 20.67
CA SER A 856 16.93 22.60 20.01
C SER A 856 17.24 22.35 18.53
N GLY A 857 18.34 22.90 18.01
CA GLY A 857 18.94 22.44 16.76
C GLY A 857 19.15 23.53 15.72
N LEU A 858 19.36 23.09 14.47
CA LEU A 858 19.76 23.92 13.34
C LEU A 858 19.18 23.39 12.03
N GLY A 859 18.74 24.32 11.18
CA GLY A 859 17.97 24.00 9.98
C GLY A 859 16.46 24.11 10.22
N ARG A 860 15.69 23.80 9.18
CA ARG A 860 14.23 23.77 9.21
C ARG A 860 13.73 22.54 8.47
N ARG A 861 12.62 21.96 8.92
CA ARG A 861 11.76 21.05 8.17
C ARG A 861 10.56 21.83 7.63
N GLN A 862 9.83 21.21 6.69
CA GLN A 862 8.62 21.79 6.09
C GLN A 862 8.85 23.12 5.33
N GLY A 863 7.82 23.59 4.62
CA GLY A 863 7.87 24.76 3.76
C GLY A 863 8.99 24.74 2.71
N ALA A 864 9.35 25.92 2.18
CA ALA A 864 10.39 26.04 1.15
C ALA A 864 11.78 25.59 1.65
N GLU A 865 12.17 25.98 2.86
CA GLU A 865 13.50 25.63 3.41
C GLU A 865 13.66 24.13 3.64
N GLY A 866 12.57 23.41 3.95
CA GLY A 866 12.60 21.97 4.16
C GLY A 866 13.04 21.17 2.93
N ILE A 867 12.75 21.65 1.71
CA ILE A 867 13.26 21.05 0.47
C ILE A 867 14.56 21.71 -0.02
N LEU A 868 14.69 23.03 0.12
CA LEU A 868 15.87 23.75 -0.34
C LEU A 868 17.16 23.33 0.37
N LYS A 869 17.09 22.90 1.64
CA LYS A 869 18.26 22.40 2.39
C LYS A 869 18.95 21.20 1.71
N TYR A 870 18.18 20.39 0.97
CA TYR A 870 18.68 19.25 0.21
C TYR A 870 19.20 19.62 -1.19
N THR A 871 19.41 20.92 -1.44
CA THR A 871 20.01 21.43 -2.66
C THR A 871 21.16 22.40 -2.38
N GLN A 872 21.92 22.71 -3.41
CA GLN A 872 22.90 23.78 -3.48
C GLN A 872 22.46 24.78 -4.55
N ALA A 873 22.57 26.07 -4.24
CA ALA A 873 22.40 27.11 -5.25
C ALA A 873 23.65 27.14 -6.14
N GLN A 874 23.46 27.09 -7.46
CA GLN A 874 24.52 27.26 -8.44
C GLN A 874 24.21 28.46 -9.33
N THR A 875 25.12 29.44 -9.35
CA THR A 875 25.00 30.62 -10.20
C THR A 875 25.64 30.37 -11.57
N ILE A 876 24.84 30.40 -12.62
CA ILE A 876 25.26 30.30 -14.02
C ILE A 876 25.20 31.70 -14.63
N ALA A 877 26.37 32.30 -14.87
CA ALA A 877 26.48 33.59 -15.53
C ALA A 877 26.92 33.43 -16.98
N THR A 878 26.15 33.99 -17.92
CA THR A 878 26.46 34.01 -19.35
C THR A 878 26.72 35.43 -19.79
N GLN A 879 27.87 35.65 -20.42
CA GLN A 879 28.22 36.91 -21.05
C GLN A 879 27.78 36.91 -22.52
N ARG A 880 27.27 38.04 -23.00
CA ARG A 880 26.77 38.23 -24.36
C ARG A 880 27.51 39.39 -25.02
N LEU A 881 27.82 39.24 -26.31
CA LEU A 881 28.31 40.28 -27.23
C LEU A 881 29.73 40.83 -26.97
N ILE A 882 30.03 41.36 -25.78
CA ILE A 882 31.27 42.12 -25.52
C ILE A 882 32.03 41.50 -24.33
N PRO A 883 33.37 41.27 -24.42
CA PRO A 883 34.25 40.91 -23.31
C PRO A 883 34.02 41.77 -22.06
N MET A 884 34.01 41.15 -20.88
CA MET A 884 34.17 41.92 -19.64
C MET A 884 35.48 42.71 -19.72
N PRO A 885 35.50 44.00 -19.34
CA PRO A 885 36.71 44.79 -19.40
C PRO A 885 37.89 44.14 -18.65
N PRO A 886 39.13 44.26 -19.16
CA PRO A 886 39.52 45.18 -20.22
C PRO A 886 39.12 44.70 -21.63
N ILE A 887 38.49 45.59 -22.40
CA ILE A 887 38.17 45.34 -23.80
C ILE A 887 39.47 45.46 -24.60
N SER A 888 39.79 44.40 -25.35
CA SER A 888 40.97 44.36 -26.21
C SER A 888 40.93 45.51 -27.23
N GLY A 889 42.06 46.20 -27.40
CA GLY A 889 42.19 47.37 -28.28
C GLY A 889 41.95 48.73 -27.60
N LEU A 890 41.45 48.76 -26.35
CA LEU A 890 41.40 49.99 -25.55
C LEU A 890 42.61 50.08 -24.60
N SER A 891 43.11 51.30 -24.37
CA SER A 891 44.11 51.53 -23.33
C SER A 891 43.54 51.25 -21.94
N LEU A 892 44.38 50.94 -20.95
CA LEU A 892 43.94 50.74 -19.56
C LEU A 892 43.19 51.97 -19.00
N PRO A 893 43.66 53.23 -19.19
CA PRO A 893 42.90 54.41 -18.78
C PRO A 893 41.53 54.53 -19.46
N ALA A 894 41.43 54.15 -20.74
CA ALA A 894 40.15 54.16 -21.46
C ALA A 894 39.17 53.13 -20.90
N ASN A 895 39.64 51.93 -20.57
CA ASN A 895 38.85 50.90 -19.89
C ASN A 895 38.34 51.37 -18.52
N VAL A 896 39.19 52.02 -17.73
CA VAL A 896 38.81 52.59 -16.41
C VAL A 896 37.73 53.66 -16.57
N ASN A 897 37.90 54.58 -17.52
CA ASN A 897 36.91 55.63 -17.78
C ASN A 897 35.56 55.06 -18.28
N LEU A 898 35.60 54.02 -19.10
CA LEU A 898 34.40 53.32 -19.57
C LEU A 898 33.64 52.67 -18.41
N LEU A 899 34.34 51.91 -17.54
CA LEU A 899 33.75 51.29 -16.36
C LEU A 899 33.16 52.33 -15.40
N HIS A 900 33.92 53.38 -15.10
CA HIS A 900 33.48 54.46 -14.21
C HIS A 900 32.24 55.20 -14.75
N SER A 901 32.21 55.49 -16.06
CA SER A 901 31.05 56.12 -16.71
C SER A 901 29.84 55.18 -16.74
N GLY A 902 30.06 53.89 -17.00
CA GLY A 902 29.02 52.86 -16.97
C GLY A 902 28.35 52.73 -15.60
N VAL A 903 29.13 52.65 -14.52
CA VAL A 903 28.60 52.58 -13.14
C VAL A 903 27.80 53.83 -12.79
N ARG A 904 28.28 55.03 -13.16
CA ARG A 904 27.52 56.28 -12.96
C ARG A 904 26.21 56.29 -13.73
N LEU A 905 26.21 55.80 -14.97
CA LEU A 905 25.03 55.70 -15.80
C LEU A 905 24.00 54.72 -15.21
N MET A 906 24.44 53.53 -14.78
CA MET A 906 23.56 52.54 -14.14
C MET A 906 22.87 53.12 -12.90
N ARG A 907 23.63 53.81 -12.03
CA ARG A 907 23.07 54.51 -10.86
C ARG A 907 22.05 55.58 -11.26
N ARG A 908 22.32 56.38 -12.29
CA ARG A 908 21.39 57.41 -12.80
C ARG A 908 20.11 56.83 -13.36
N LEU A 909 20.18 55.67 -14.02
CA LEU A 909 19.03 54.98 -14.61
C LEU A 909 18.23 54.13 -13.59
N GLY A 910 18.62 54.10 -12.32
CA GLY A 910 17.98 53.26 -11.31
C GLY A 910 18.17 51.76 -11.56
N LEU A 911 19.13 51.39 -12.41
CA LEU A 911 19.54 50.01 -12.61
C LEU A 911 20.36 49.60 -11.37
N ARG A 912 19.64 49.08 -10.37
CA ARG A 912 20.22 48.38 -9.22
C ARG A 912 20.71 47.00 -9.62
#